data_AF-A0AAJ2TG43-F1
#
_entry.id   AF-A0AAJ2TG43-F1
#
_cell.length_a   1.000
_cell.length_b   1.000
_cell.length_c   1.000
_cell.angle_alpha   90.00
_cell.angle_beta   90.00
_cell.angle_gamma   90.00
#
_symmetry.space_group_name_H-M   'P 1'
#
loop_
_entity.id
_entity.type
_entity.pdbx_description
1 polymer ?
#
loop_
_entity_poly.entity_id
_entity_poly.type
_entity_poly.pdbx_seq_one_letter_code
_entity_poly.pdbx_strand_id
1 'polypeptide(L)'
;MENKLKEIALRIRELRQITGLTPAEMAAKTGVDEKEYELLELGLSDFSFTFIYKCAQVFGVDVTDILKGSSPTLSSFSINKKGDGLPILRRRGFNYLNLAPLFKNKVAEPFVVTAKFDPAEHERPIKLSTHEGQEFDYILKGKLKVQIDDHVEVIGEGDSIYYNSGTPHGMIACEGGCEFIAVVINAQGKAYEYHAPSMEKKPSVYSDAKSGAVWESFIDTSLDENGVLKEIHFHNEDKFNFAFDVVDALAEKCPDKLAMLHLDAEKHERRFTFRDMSRYSSMTANYFKSLGIGKGDRVMVVLKRHYHFWFTILALHKLGAIIIPATNLLVEHDFEYRFNAAGVKAIVCSADGDIAHQVDLAAPRCETLKTKILACQNTEKHIDGWHDFNSEFKDFPDVYKRTASSACGDDPMLMFFTSGTTGYPKIAAHSHKYALGHFITAKYWHNVDPDGIHFTISDTGWGKALWGKLYGQWLCEAAVFTYDFNKFDAHDILPLFAKYGITTFCAPPTMYRFFIKEDLSKYDLSSIKYATVAGEALNPEVYQQFLNATGVKLMEGFGQTETTLSVANLVGMTPKPGSMGKPSPLYHVEILNPEGKPVAVGETGEICIDTRESVPCGLFLGYYRNEEKTKEAWHDGWYHTGDTAWKDEDGYFWYVGRIDDLIKSSGYRIGPFEIESVIMELPYVLECAVTAAPDPIRGQVVKATIVLVKGKEKSDELKKEIQNYVKTHTAPYKYPRIVEFMDELPKTISGKIRRVELRNNDNNKK
;
A
#
# COMPACT_ATOMS: atom_id res chain seq x y z
N MET A 1 -40.77 -11.13 -54.42
CA MET A 1 -39.52 -10.38 -54.12
C MET A 1 -39.79 -8.89 -53.97
N GLU A 2 -40.67 -8.29 -54.78
CA GLU A 2 -41.04 -6.85 -54.70
C GLU A 2 -41.44 -6.33 -53.30
N ASN A 3 -42.07 -7.15 -52.46
CA ASN A 3 -42.51 -6.71 -51.12
C ASN A 3 -41.33 -6.46 -50.15
N LYS A 4 -40.25 -7.25 -50.26
CA LYS A 4 -39.07 -7.11 -49.38
C LYS A 4 -38.21 -5.90 -49.73
N LEU A 5 -38.09 -5.58 -51.01
CA LEU A 5 -37.37 -4.38 -51.46
C LEU A 5 -38.03 -3.11 -50.92
N LYS A 6 -39.37 -3.02 -51.00
CA LYS A 6 -40.12 -1.89 -50.44
C LYS A 6 -40.04 -1.80 -48.91
N GLU A 7 -40.03 -2.92 -48.20
CA GLU A 7 -39.83 -2.93 -46.75
C GLU A 7 -38.43 -2.41 -46.35
N ILE A 8 -37.39 -2.83 -47.05
CA ILE A 8 -36.02 -2.35 -46.80
C ILE A 8 -35.91 -0.86 -47.14
N ALA A 9 -36.49 -0.43 -48.27
CA ALA A 9 -36.54 0.97 -48.68
C ALA A 9 -37.25 1.85 -47.64
N LEU A 10 -38.40 1.38 -47.12
CA LEU A 10 -39.17 2.05 -46.09
C LEU A 10 -38.35 2.23 -44.81
N ARG A 11 -37.62 1.19 -44.36
CA ARG A 11 -36.75 1.28 -43.18
C ARG A 11 -35.61 2.29 -43.37
N ILE A 12 -34.99 2.29 -44.55
CA ILE A 12 -33.94 3.27 -44.88
C ILE A 12 -34.52 4.70 -44.83
N ARG A 13 -35.72 4.89 -45.38
CA ARG A 13 -36.44 6.17 -45.34
C ARG A 13 -36.78 6.61 -43.92
N GLU A 14 -37.32 5.71 -43.10
CA GLU A 14 -37.66 6.00 -41.70
C GLU A 14 -36.41 6.37 -40.88
N LEU A 15 -35.34 5.59 -41.01
CA LEU A 15 -34.07 5.88 -40.34
C LEU A 15 -33.45 7.20 -40.80
N ARG A 16 -33.53 7.52 -42.10
CA ARG A 16 -33.12 8.83 -42.62
C ARG A 16 -33.95 9.96 -42.01
N GLN A 17 -35.26 9.80 -41.92
CA GLN A 17 -36.14 10.82 -41.33
C GLN A 17 -35.87 11.02 -39.84
N ILE A 18 -35.65 9.93 -39.09
CA ILE A 18 -35.28 9.97 -37.66
C ILE A 18 -33.95 10.70 -37.45
N THR A 19 -32.98 10.45 -38.31
CA THR A 19 -31.65 11.08 -38.25
C THR A 19 -31.62 12.50 -38.81
N GLY A 20 -32.74 13.01 -39.32
CA GLY A 20 -32.88 14.38 -39.84
C GLY A 20 -32.13 14.64 -41.14
N LEU A 21 -31.66 13.60 -41.84
CA LEU A 21 -30.87 13.74 -43.06
C LEU A 21 -31.77 13.95 -44.29
N THR A 22 -31.35 14.82 -45.20
CA THR A 22 -31.99 15.00 -46.51
C THR A 22 -31.58 13.89 -47.50
N PRO A 23 -32.37 13.62 -48.56
CA PRO A 23 -31.97 12.70 -49.62
C PRO A 23 -30.62 13.06 -50.26
N ALA A 24 -30.35 14.36 -50.49
CA ALA A 24 -29.07 14.86 -50.99
C ALA A 24 -27.88 14.49 -50.09
N GLU A 25 -28.03 14.65 -48.77
CA GLU A 25 -26.98 14.30 -47.81
C GLU A 25 -26.74 12.79 -47.74
N MET A 26 -27.81 12.00 -47.84
CA MET A 26 -27.69 10.55 -47.87
C MET A 26 -27.06 10.04 -49.17
N ALA A 27 -27.39 10.63 -50.31
CA ALA A 27 -26.76 10.33 -51.59
C ALA A 27 -25.25 10.56 -51.52
N ALA A 28 -24.83 11.72 -50.99
CA ALA A 28 -23.42 12.04 -50.79
C ALA A 28 -22.70 11.04 -49.85
N LYS A 29 -23.34 10.64 -48.75
CA LYS A 29 -22.77 9.69 -47.78
C LYS A 29 -22.73 8.24 -48.27
N THR A 30 -23.70 7.85 -49.11
CA THR A 30 -23.76 6.50 -49.69
C THR A 30 -22.95 6.39 -50.99
N GLY A 31 -22.56 7.52 -51.59
CA GLY A 31 -21.74 7.59 -52.79
C GLY A 31 -22.50 7.20 -54.06
N VAL A 32 -23.80 7.46 -54.08
CA VAL A 32 -24.67 7.39 -55.27
C VAL A 32 -25.16 8.80 -55.61
N ASP A 33 -25.68 9.02 -56.82
CA ASP A 33 -26.28 10.31 -57.15
C ASP A 33 -27.65 10.51 -56.46
N GLU A 34 -28.12 11.75 -56.34
CA GLU A 34 -29.34 12.07 -55.60
C GLU A 34 -30.60 11.43 -56.21
N LYS A 35 -30.67 11.33 -57.55
CA LYS A 35 -31.79 10.66 -58.22
C LYS A 35 -31.73 9.15 -58.03
N GLU A 36 -30.53 8.57 -58.06
CA GLU A 36 -30.30 7.15 -57.77
C GLU A 36 -30.69 6.82 -56.32
N TYR A 37 -30.33 7.68 -55.36
CA TYR A 37 -30.73 7.54 -53.96
C TYR A 37 -32.25 7.56 -53.80
N GLU A 38 -32.95 8.50 -54.45
CA GLU A 38 -34.42 8.59 -54.40
C GLU A 38 -35.09 7.32 -54.94
N LEU A 39 -34.58 6.74 -56.03
CA LEU A 39 -35.09 5.49 -56.59
C LEU A 39 -34.88 4.31 -55.65
N LEU A 40 -33.71 4.24 -54.98
CA LEU A 40 -33.41 3.22 -53.98
C LEU A 40 -34.31 3.38 -52.74
N GLU A 41 -34.51 4.60 -52.24
CA GLU A 41 -35.37 4.89 -51.09
C GLU A 41 -36.87 4.64 -51.38
N LEU A 42 -37.30 4.75 -52.63
CA LEU A 42 -38.65 4.37 -53.05
C LEU A 42 -38.81 2.86 -53.28
N GLY A 43 -37.72 2.08 -53.18
CA GLY A 43 -37.72 0.64 -53.48
C GLY A 43 -38.00 0.33 -54.95
N LEU A 44 -37.66 1.28 -55.84
CA LEU A 44 -37.82 1.17 -57.29
C LEU A 44 -36.55 0.68 -58.00
N SER A 45 -35.45 0.51 -57.25
CA SER A 45 -34.18 -0.05 -57.72
C SER A 45 -33.62 -1.06 -56.73
N ASP A 46 -32.84 -2.02 -57.21
CA ASP A 46 -32.17 -3.02 -56.39
C ASP A 46 -31.03 -2.40 -55.57
N PHE A 47 -30.88 -2.84 -54.33
CA PHE A 47 -29.81 -2.38 -53.47
C PHE A 47 -28.52 -3.17 -53.70
N SER A 48 -27.41 -2.47 -53.90
CA SER A 48 -26.10 -3.11 -53.73
C SER A 48 -25.83 -3.36 -52.24
N PHE A 49 -25.06 -4.41 -51.94
CA PHE A 49 -24.59 -4.64 -50.57
C PHE A 49 -23.84 -3.42 -50.01
N THR A 50 -23.01 -2.78 -50.84
CA THR A 50 -22.26 -1.57 -50.49
C THR A 50 -23.19 -0.41 -50.10
N PHE A 51 -24.31 -0.25 -50.80
CA PHE A 51 -25.30 0.78 -50.47
C PHE A 51 -25.96 0.53 -49.12
N ILE A 52 -26.43 -0.70 -48.87
CA ILE A 52 -27.02 -1.09 -47.58
C ILE A 52 -26.01 -0.92 -46.44
N TYR A 53 -24.77 -1.36 -46.66
CA TYR A 53 -23.70 -1.24 -45.68
C TYR A 53 -23.39 0.21 -45.32
N LYS A 54 -23.32 1.10 -46.32
CA LYS A 54 -23.12 2.54 -46.07
C LYS A 54 -24.32 3.18 -45.37
N CYS A 55 -25.55 2.78 -45.70
CA CYS A 55 -26.73 3.22 -44.95
C CYS A 55 -26.63 2.80 -43.48
N ALA A 56 -26.26 1.55 -43.20
CA ALA A 56 -26.06 1.03 -41.85
C ALA A 56 -24.99 1.83 -41.07
N GLN A 57 -23.86 2.16 -41.72
CA GLN A 57 -22.82 3.00 -41.12
C GLN A 57 -23.30 4.43 -40.83
N VAL A 58 -24.09 5.02 -41.72
CA VAL A 58 -24.62 6.39 -41.55
C VAL A 58 -25.64 6.46 -40.41
N PHE A 59 -26.46 5.41 -40.23
CA PHE A 59 -27.48 5.35 -39.18
C PHE A 59 -26.97 4.78 -37.86
N GLY A 60 -25.78 4.16 -37.83
CA GLY A 60 -25.23 3.51 -36.64
C GLY A 60 -25.95 2.22 -36.23
N VAL A 61 -26.47 1.46 -37.20
CA VAL A 61 -27.24 0.20 -36.99
C VAL A 61 -26.57 -0.99 -37.69
N ASP A 62 -26.96 -2.23 -37.38
CA ASP A 62 -26.43 -3.40 -38.10
C ASP A 62 -27.09 -3.55 -39.48
N VAL A 63 -26.36 -4.12 -40.45
CA VAL A 63 -26.88 -4.39 -41.80
C VAL A 63 -28.12 -5.30 -41.74
N THR A 64 -28.19 -6.21 -40.77
CA THR A 64 -29.34 -7.10 -40.58
C THR A 64 -30.58 -6.36 -40.07
N ASP A 65 -30.44 -5.24 -39.36
CA ASP A 65 -31.57 -4.40 -38.94
C ASP A 65 -32.26 -3.78 -40.15
N ILE A 66 -31.48 -3.29 -41.12
CA ILE A 66 -32.00 -2.77 -42.39
C ILE A 66 -32.65 -3.89 -43.23
N LEU A 67 -31.97 -5.03 -43.36
CA LEU A 67 -32.40 -6.12 -44.25
C LEU A 67 -33.59 -6.92 -43.70
N LYS A 68 -33.69 -7.10 -42.38
CA LYS A 68 -34.66 -8.01 -41.74
C LYS A 68 -35.60 -7.33 -40.75
N GLY A 69 -35.31 -6.10 -40.32
CA GLY A 69 -36.14 -5.37 -39.36
C GLY A 69 -36.07 -5.94 -37.92
N SER A 70 -35.07 -6.77 -37.62
CA SER A 70 -34.92 -7.40 -36.30
C SER A 70 -33.45 -7.68 -36.00
N SER A 71 -32.94 -7.14 -34.89
CA SER A 71 -31.70 -7.60 -34.29
C SER A 71 -31.91 -8.98 -33.64
N PRO A 72 -30.93 -9.90 -33.65
CA PRO A 72 -31.04 -11.14 -32.89
C PRO A 72 -31.01 -10.84 -31.39
N THR A 73 -32.18 -10.74 -30.78
CA THR A 73 -32.38 -10.73 -29.33
C THR A 73 -32.93 -12.09 -28.90
N LEU A 74 -32.41 -12.62 -27.79
CA LEU A 74 -32.91 -13.85 -27.20
C LEU A 74 -34.14 -13.50 -26.36
N SER A 75 -35.29 -14.10 -26.69
CA SER A 75 -36.58 -13.76 -26.07
C SER A 75 -37.02 -14.72 -24.95
N SER A 76 -36.24 -15.75 -24.62
CA SER A 76 -36.63 -16.80 -23.65
C SER A 76 -35.43 -17.44 -22.93
N PHE A 77 -35.71 -18.31 -21.94
CA PHE A 77 -34.70 -19.10 -21.22
C PHE A 77 -34.59 -20.54 -21.75
N SER A 78 -33.47 -21.21 -21.48
CA SER A 78 -33.23 -22.61 -21.85
C SER A 78 -32.56 -23.34 -20.70
N ILE A 79 -33.10 -24.50 -20.31
CA ILE A 79 -32.53 -25.38 -19.28
C ILE A 79 -31.99 -26.63 -19.97
N ASN A 80 -30.77 -27.01 -19.63
CA ASN A 80 -30.15 -28.24 -20.12
C ASN A 80 -29.85 -29.14 -18.92
N LYS A 81 -30.56 -30.26 -18.81
CA LYS A 81 -30.38 -31.21 -17.71
C LYS A 81 -29.17 -32.11 -17.98
N LYS A 82 -28.47 -32.51 -16.91
CA LYS A 82 -27.33 -33.43 -17.01
C LYS A 82 -27.73 -34.71 -17.76
N GLY A 83 -27.12 -34.93 -18.92
CA GLY A 83 -27.36 -36.10 -19.77
C GLY A 83 -28.31 -35.87 -20.96
N ASP A 84 -29.06 -34.76 -20.97
CA ASP A 84 -29.96 -34.37 -22.08
C ASP A 84 -29.29 -33.50 -23.14
N GLY A 85 -28.02 -33.15 -22.91
CA GLY A 85 -27.19 -32.48 -23.90
C GLY A 85 -27.08 -33.34 -25.16
N LEU A 86 -27.55 -32.81 -26.30
CA LEU A 86 -27.46 -33.50 -27.58
C LEU A 86 -26.03 -34.01 -27.84
N PRO A 87 -25.80 -35.33 -27.98
CA PRO A 87 -24.51 -35.83 -28.41
C PRO A 87 -24.22 -35.27 -29.80
N ILE A 88 -23.13 -34.51 -29.94
CA ILE A 88 -22.75 -33.87 -31.20
C ILE A 88 -22.25 -34.95 -32.17
N LEU A 89 -23.17 -35.66 -32.81
CA LEU A 89 -22.91 -36.40 -34.04
C LEU A 89 -23.02 -35.40 -35.20
N ARG A 90 -21.87 -34.90 -35.67
CA ARG A 90 -21.81 -34.03 -36.84
C ARG A 90 -22.30 -34.79 -38.08
N ARG A 91 -23.49 -34.47 -38.57
CA ARG A 91 -24.16 -35.10 -39.71
C ARG A 91 -23.71 -34.45 -41.02
N ARG A 92 -23.47 -35.29 -42.04
CA ARG A 92 -23.15 -34.84 -43.40
C ARG A 92 -24.37 -34.15 -44.01
N GLY A 93 -24.21 -32.91 -44.48
CA GLY A 93 -25.30 -32.09 -45.05
C GLY A 93 -25.95 -31.09 -44.08
N PHE A 94 -25.49 -31.02 -42.83
CA PHE A 94 -25.90 -29.98 -41.87
C PHE A 94 -24.79 -28.93 -41.73
N ASN A 95 -25.16 -27.66 -41.78
CA ASN A 95 -24.24 -26.55 -41.51
C ASN A 95 -24.21 -26.26 -40.02
N TYR A 96 -23.05 -26.47 -39.41
CA TYR A 96 -22.77 -26.10 -38.02
C TYR A 96 -22.12 -24.72 -38.03
N LEU A 97 -22.85 -23.72 -37.54
CA LEU A 97 -22.33 -22.36 -37.40
C LEU A 97 -21.49 -22.26 -36.12
N ASN A 98 -20.23 -21.88 -36.28
CA ASN A 98 -19.41 -21.40 -35.17
C ASN A 98 -19.97 -20.03 -34.75
N LEU A 99 -20.56 -19.94 -33.56
CA LEU A 99 -21.09 -18.71 -33.00
C LEU A 99 -20.03 -17.90 -32.24
N ALA A 100 -18.81 -18.41 -32.03
CA ALA A 100 -17.71 -17.67 -31.40
C ALA A 100 -17.44 -16.29 -32.05
N PRO A 101 -17.59 -16.09 -33.37
CA PRO A 101 -17.52 -14.77 -33.99
C PRO A 101 -18.63 -13.79 -33.53
N LEU A 102 -19.81 -14.29 -33.13
CA LEU A 102 -20.92 -13.48 -32.57
C LEU A 102 -20.66 -13.05 -31.11
N PHE A 103 -19.75 -13.75 -30.44
CA PHE A 103 -19.24 -13.41 -29.11
C PHE A 103 -17.93 -12.62 -29.19
N LYS A 104 -17.38 -12.40 -30.39
CA LYS A 104 -16.18 -11.61 -30.61
C LYS A 104 -16.51 -10.14 -30.27
N ASN A 105 -15.80 -9.57 -29.29
CA ASN A 105 -16.03 -8.24 -28.72
C ASN A 105 -17.26 -8.09 -27.79
N LYS A 106 -17.90 -9.19 -27.34
CA LYS A 106 -18.80 -9.15 -26.19
C LYS A 106 -18.01 -9.50 -24.94
N VAL A 107 -17.96 -8.61 -23.96
CA VAL A 107 -17.32 -8.87 -22.67
C VAL A 107 -18.25 -9.79 -21.88
N ALA A 108 -17.78 -11.00 -21.58
CA ALA A 108 -18.45 -11.95 -20.71
C ALA A 108 -17.63 -12.08 -19.43
N GLU A 109 -18.27 -11.93 -18.28
CA GLU A 109 -17.62 -12.02 -16.97
C GLU A 109 -18.04 -13.33 -16.29
N PRO A 110 -17.11 -14.29 -16.14
CA PRO A 110 -17.38 -15.53 -15.42
C PRO A 110 -17.13 -15.33 -13.91
N PHE A 111 -18.13 -15.67 -13.11
CA PHE A 111 -18.06 -15.71 -11.64
C PHE A 111 -18.17 -17.15 -11.16
N VAL A 112 -17.38 -17.51 -10.16
CA VAL A 112 -17.65 -18.68 -9.33
C VAL A 112 -18.49 -18.20 -8.15
N VAL A 113 -19.73 -18.68 -8.06
CA VAL A 113 -20.70 -18.25 -7.06
C VAL A 113 -20.92 -19.36 -6.05
N THR A 114 -20.75 -19.04 -4.76
CA THR A 114 -21.10 -19.91 -3.64
C THR A 114 -22.32 -19.36 -2.91
N ALA A 115 -23.47 -19.96 -3.15
CA ALA A 115 -24.72 -19.60 -2.49
C ALA A 115 -24.97 -20.50 -1.27
N LYS A 116 -25.10 -19.90 -0.09
CA LYS A 116 -25.42 -20.62 1.15
C LYS A 116 -26.93 -20.86 1.25
N PHE A 117 -27.32 -21.98 1.83
CA PHE A 117 -28.71 -22.21 2.20
C PHE A 117 -29.11 -21.30 3.36
N ASP A 118 -30.19 -20.54 3.18
CA ASP A 118 -30.85 -19.78 4.24
C ASP A 118 -32.32 -20.25 4.34
N PRO A 119 -32.73 -20.85 5.48
CA PRO A 119 -34.12 -21.26 5.69
C PRO A 119 -35.11 -20.10 5.57
N ALA A 120 -34.74 -18.89 5.98
CA ALA A 120 -35.63 -17.73 5.99
C ALA A 120 -35.98 -17.24 4.57
N GLU A 121 -35.06 -17.43 3.62
CA GLU A 121 -35.27 -17.09 2.20
C GLU A 121 -36.20 -18.10 1.49
N HIS A 122 -36.39 -19.29 2.05
CA HIS A 122 -37.34 -20.28 1.52
C HIS A 122 -38.79 -20.04 1.98
N GLU A 123 -38.98 -19.25 3.03
CA GLU A 123 -40.30 -18.85 3.54
C GLU A 123 -40.84 -17.58 2.84
N ARG A 124 -40.03 -16.95 1.98
CA ARG A 124 -40.35 -15.71 1.27
C ARG A 124 -40.34 -15.92 -0.25
N PRO A 125 -41.06 -15.09 -1.03
CA PRO A 125 -40.91 -15.07 -2.48
C PRO A 125 -39.47 -14.76 -2.87
N ILE A 126 -38.95 -15.44 -3.90
CA ILE A 126 -37.60 -15.17 -4.42
C ILE A 126 -37.56 -13.72 -4.88
N LYS A 127 -36.59 -12.95 -4.36
CA LYS A 127 -36.41 -11.56 -4.78
C LYS A 127 -35.95 -11.53 -6.23
N LEU A 128 -36.75 -10.93 -7.09
CA LEU A 128 -36.45 -10.79 -8.51
C LEU A 128 -35.69 -9.49 -8.80
N SER A 129 -34.81 -9.54 -9.79
CA SER A 129 -34.09 -8.42 -10.37
C SER A 129 -34.16 -8.46 -11.89
N THR A 130 -33.90 -7.32 -12.54
CA THR A 130 -33.77 -7.19 -13.99
C THR A 130 -32.53 -6.37 -14.31
N HIS A 131 -31.75 -6.78 -15.31
CA HIS A 131 -30.61 -6.00 -15.80
C HIS A 131 -30.37 -6.27 -17.30
N GLU A 132 -29.70 -5.35 -18.00
CA GLU A 132 -29.41 -5.55 -19.42
C GLU A 132 -28.33 -6.63 -19.60
N GLY A 133 -28.61 -7.63 -20.43
CA GLY A 133 -27.65 -8.68 -20.76
C GLY A 133 -28.28 -10.07 -20.95
N GLN A 134 -27.41 -11.07 -20.93
CA GLN A 134 -27.78 -12.47 -20.92
C GLN A 134 -26.94 -13.20 -19.89
N GLU A 135 -27.52 -14.17 -19.20
CA GLU A 135 -26.83 -14.92 -18.16
C GLU A 135 -26.85 -16.41 -18.44
N PHE A 136 -25.71 -17.06 -18.16
CA PHE A 136 -25.54 -18.50 -18.23
C PHE A 136 -25.04 -19.03 -16.89
N ASP A 137 -25.81 -19.90 -16.25
CA ASP A 137 -25.44 -20.54 -14.99
C ASP A 137 -25.19 -22.03 -15.20
N TYR A 138 -24.07 -22.56 -14.69
CA TYR A 138 -23.71 -23.98 -14.70
C TYR A 138 -23.41 -24.49 -13.30
N ILE A 139 -24.18 -25.46 -12.83
CA ILE A 139 -24.10 -25.94 -11.44
C ILE A 139 -22.91 -26.90 -11.28
N LEU A 140 -21.94 -26.50 -10.45
CA LEU A 140 -20.76 -27.31 -10.11
C LEU A 140 -21.05 -28.29 -8.99
N LYS A 141 -21.85 -27.90 -8.00
CA LYS A 141 -22.19 -28.71 -6.82
C LYS A 141 -23.45 -28.20 -6.15
N GLY A 142 -24.31 -29.10 -5.66
CA GLY A 142 -25.53 -28.73 -4.94
C GLY A 142 -26.74 -28.49 -5.85
N LYS A 143 -27.69 -27.68 -5.39
CA LYS A 143 -28.94 -27.37 -6.11
C LYS A 143 -29.31 -25.90 -5.98
N LEU A 144 -29.76 -25.32 -7.08
CA LEU A 144 -30.22 -23.94 -7.17
C LEU A 144 -31.68 -23.92 -7.58
N LYS A 145 -32.51 -23.17 -6.85
CA LYS A 145 -33.88 -22.86 -7.25
C LYS A 145 -33.86 -21.51 -7.96
N VAL A 146 -34.18 -21.50 -9.24
CA VAL A 146 -34.15 -20.32 -10.11
C VAL A 146 -35.58 -19.96 -10.49
N GLN A 147 -35.90 -18.68 -10.41
CA GLN A 147 -37.14 -18.11 -10.90
C GLN A 147 -36.82 -17.14 -12.05
N ILE A 148 -37.52 -17.30 -13.18
CA ILE A 148 -37.49 -16.38 -14.32
C ILE A 148 -38.94 -16.07 -14.66
N ASP A 149 -39.33 -14.82 -14.47
CA ASP A 149 -40.70 -14.34 -14.51
C ASP A 149 -41.59 -15.17 -13.57
N ASP A 150 -42.69 -15.73 -14.09
CA ASP A 150 -43.57 -16.62 -13.34
C ASP A 150 -43.08 -18.08 -13.25
N HIS A 151 -41.95 -18.42 -13.88
CA HIS A 151 -41.48 -19.80 -13.98
C HIS A 151 -40.42 -20.10 -12.92
N VAL A 152 -40.62 -21.18 -12.16
CA VAL A 152 -39.73 -21.60 -11.08
C VAL A 152 -39.24 -23.01 -11.36
N GLU A 153 -37.92 -23.19 -11.34
CA GLU A 153 -37.27 -24.47 -11.59
C GLU A 153 -36.15 -24.76 -10.59
N VAL A 154 -35.89 -26.05 -10.37
CA VAL A 154 -34.75 -26.49 -9.54
C VAL A 154 -33.75 -27.19 -10.45
N ILE A 155 -32.54 -26.64 -10.51
CA ILE A 155 -31.42 -27.17 -11.27
C ILE A 155 -30.35 -27.72 -10.31
N GLY A 156 -29.77 -28.86 -10.67
CA GLY A 156 -28.78 -29.56 -9.85
C GLY A 156 -27.42 -29.69 -10.54
N GLU A 157 -26.47 -30.32 -9.85
CA GLU A 157 -25.12 -30.56 -10.36
C GLU A 157 -25.09 -31.08 -11.80
N GLY A 158 -24.39 -30.35 -12.68
CA GLY A 158 -24.26 -30.65 -14.11
C GLY A 158 -25.39 -30.13 -14.99
N ASP A 159 -26.42 -29.52 -14.42
CA ASP A 159 -27.42 -28.76 -15.17
C ASP A 159 -26.89 -27.36 -15.53
N SER A 160 -27.40 -26.79 -16.62
CA SER A 160 -27.24 -25.37 -16.93
C SER A 160 -28.54 -24.68 -17.24
N ILE A 161 -28.56 -23.37 -17.04
CA ILE A 161 -29.64 -22.49 -17.47
C ILE A 161 -29.06 -21.27 -18.19
N TYR A 162 -29.71 -20.86 -19.28
CA TYR A 162 -29.34 -19.68 -20.06
C TYR A 162 -30.57 -18.81 -20.25
N TYR A 163 -30.49 -17.51 -19.97
CA TYR A 163 -31.66 -16.63 -20.00
C TYR A 163 -31.32 -15.18 -20.36
N ASN A 164 -32.37 -14.44 -20.71
CA ASN A 164 -32.31 -12.99 -20.90
C ASN A 164 -32.45 -12.31 -19.55
N SER A 165 -31.41 -11.58 -19.12
CA SER A 165 -31.37 -10.91 -17.83
C SER A 165 -32.34 -9.72 -17.73
N GLY A 166 -32.86 -9.25 -18.87
CA GLY A 166 -33.91 -8.23 -18.91
C GLY A 166 -35.27 -8.75 -18.43
N THR A 167 -35.46 -10.07 -18.35
CA THR A 167 -36.64 -10.70 -17.75
C THR A 167 -36.46 -10.76 -16.23
N PRO A 168 -37.47 -10.43 -15.40
CA PRO A 168 -37.37 -10.53 -13.95
C PRO A 168 -36.89 -11.91 -13.52
N HIS A 169 -35.77 -12.02 -12.80
CA HIS A 169 -35.20 -13.29 -12.42
C HIS A 169 -34.58 -13.24 -11.02
N GLY A 170 -34.47 -14.37 -10.36
CA GLY A 170 -33.84 -14.51 -9.06
C GLY A 170 -33.52 -15.96 -8.75
N MET A 171 -32.62 -16.20 -7.79
CA MET A 171 -32.16 -17.55 -7.46
C MET A 171 -31.84 -17.68 -5.97
N ILE A 172 -32.11 -18.86 -5.41
CA ILE A 172 -31.76 -19.22 -4.03
C ILE A 172 -31.17 -20.63 -4.00
N ALA A 173 -30.18 -20.87 -3.13
CA ALA A 173 -29.61 -22.21 -2.96
C ALA A 173 -30.53 -23.09 -2.14
N CYS A 174 -30.77 -24.33 -2.57
CA CYS A 174 -31.52 -25.31 -1.79
C CYS A 174 -30.72 -25.84 -0.59
N GLU A 175 -31.33 -26.70 0.23
CA GLU A 175 -30.66 -27.37 1.36
C GLU A 175 -29.32 -27.99 0.96
N GLY A 176 -28.27 -27.66 1.70
CA GLY A 176 -26.89 -28.07 1.41
C GLY A 176 -26.02 -27.03 0.67
N GLY A 177 -26.62 -25.91 0.24
CA GLY A 177 -25.92 -24.85 -0.51
C GLY A 177 -25.70 -25.22 -1.99
N CYS A 178 -25.15 -24.26 -2.75
CA CYS A 178 -24.87 -24.43 -4.16
C CYS A 178 -23.59 -23.71 -4.58
N GLU A 179 -22.79 -24.35 -5.41
CA GLU A 179 -21.64 -23.78 -6.10
C GLU A 179 -21.89 -23.86 -7.61
N PHE A 180 -21.76 -22.75 -8.32
CA PHE A 180 -22.03 -22.68 -9.75
C PHE A 180 -21.19 -21.62 -10.44
N ILE A 181 -21.02 -21.76 -11.75
CA ILE A 181 -20.39 -20.74 -12.60
C ILE A 181 -21.51 -19.89 -13.19
N ALA A 182 -21.50 -18.59 -12.93
CA ALA A 182 -22.37 -17.62 -13.58
C ALA A 182 -21.57 -16.86 -14.63
N VAL A 183 -22.06 -16.79 -15.86
CA VAL A 183 -21.44 -16.03 -16.96
C VAL A 183 -22.41 -14.95 -17.39
N VAL A 184 -22.09 -13.69 -17.07
CA VAL A 184 -22.90 -12.52 -17.43
C VAL A 184 -22.36 -11.93 -18.73
N ILE A 185 -23.22 -11.77 -19.72
CA ILE A 185 -22.89 -11.24 -21.05
C ILE A 185 -23.55 -9.88 -21.22
N ASN A 186 -22.74 -8.82 -21.27
CA ASN A 186 -23.24 -7.46 -21.46
C ASN A 186 -23.72 -7.24 -22.91
N ALA A 187 -24.91 -6.66 -23.09
CA ALA A 187 -25.48 -6.31 -24.39
C ALA A 187 -24.68 -5.21 -25.13
N GLN A 188 -23.98 -4.33 -24.40
CA GLN A 188 -23.33 -3.12 -24.94
C GLN A 188 -21.81 -3.27 -25.21
N GLY A 189 -21.22 -4.45 -24.95
CA GLY A 189 -19.78 -4.69 -25.20
C GLY A 189 -18.81 -3.95 -24.27
N LYS A 190 -19.30 -3.28 -23.23
CA LYS A 190 -18.50 -2.73 -22.12
C LYS A 190 -18.39 -3.76 -20.99
N ALA A 191 -17.25 -3.82 -20.30
CA ALA A 191 -17.14 -4.58 -19.05
C ALA A 191 -18.15 -4.04 -18.02
N TYR A 192 -18.69 -4.92 -17.17
CA TYR A 192 -19.53 -4.47 -16.06
C TYR A 192 -18.62 -3.72 -15.08
N GLU A 193 -18.91 -2.45 -14.82
CA GLU A 193 -18.40 -1.82 -13.61
C GLU A 193 -19.16 -2.45 -12.44
N TYR A 194 -18.51 -3.38 -11.73
CA TYR A 194 -19.04 -3.93 -10.50
C TYR A 194 -19.19 -2.80 -9.47
N HIS A 195 -20.39 -2.24 -9.39
CA HIS A 195 -20.82 -1.47 -8.24
C HIS A 195 -21.16 -2.47 -7.13
N ALA A 196 -20.14 -2.83 -6.34
CA ALA A 196 -20.35 -3.38 -5.02
C ALA A 196 -21.48 -2.59 -4.33
N PRO A 197 -22.42 -3.24 -3.62
CA PRO A 197 -23.48 -2.52 -2.92
C PRO A 197 -22.87 -1.38 -2.11
N SER A 198 -23.15 -0.13 -2.48
CA SER A 198 -22.80 1.04 -1.68
C SER A 198 -23.63 0.95 -0.39
N MET A 199 -23.10 1.07 0.83
CA MET A 199 -21.94 1.82 1.27
C MET A 199 -21.28 1.11 2.46
N GLU A 200 -20.08 0.55 2.29
CA GLU A 200 -19.02 1.04 3.17
C GLU A 200 -18.65 2.40 2.58
N LYS A 201 -18.79 3.49 3.35
CA LYS A 201 -18.23 4.77 2.93
C LYS A 201 -16.76 4.50 2.63
N LYS A 202 -16.33 4.66 1.36
CA LYS A 202 -14.90 4.74 1.06
C LYS A 202 -14.33 5.75 2.06
N PRO A 203 -13.27 5.42 2.81
CA PRO A 203 -12.69 6.37 3.74
C PRO A 203 -12.42 7.65 2.96
N SER A 204 -13.07 8.74 3.35
CA SER A 204 -12.72 10.06 2.85
C SER A 204 -11.57 10.58 3.69
N VAL A 205 -10.76 11.45 3.10
CA VAL A 205 -9.80 12.22 3.88
C VAL A 205 -10.59 12.97 4.96
N TYR A 206 -10.15 12.91 6.22
CA TYR A 206 -10.82 13.68 7.27
C TYR A 206 -10.82 15.16 6.88
N SER A 207 -12.02 15.71 6.69
CA SER A 207 -12.21 17.09 6.25
C SER A 207 -11.70 18.04 7.30
N ASP A 208 -10.88 19.01 6.90
CA ASP A 208 -10.51 20.14 7.76
C ASP A 208 -11.76 21.00 7.93
N ALA A 209 -12.64 20.65 8.87
CA ALA A 209 -13.89 21.37 9.11
C ALA A 209 -13.67 22.81 9.62
N LYS A 210 -12.42 23.27 9.71
CA LYS A 210 -12.04 24.61 10.17
C LYS A 210 -10.90 25.14 9.29
N SER A 211 -11.19 26.16 8.49
CA SER A 211 -10.19 26.98 7.79
C SER A 211 -9.10 27.46 8.74
N GLY A 212 -7.84 27.49 8.30
CA GLY A 212 -6.70 28.00 9.07
C GLY A 212 -5.87 26.90 9.73
N ALA A 213 -5.76 25.71 9.12
CA ALA A 213 -4.84 24.69 9.57
C ALA A 213 -3.37 25.16 9.44
N VAL A 214 -2.51 24.79 10.37
CA VAL A 214 -1.12 25.32 10.42
C VAL A 214 -0.31 25.02 9.15
N TRP A 215 -0.62 23.90 8.48
CA TRP A 215 0.05 23.48 7.26
C TRP A 215 -0.31 24.31 6.02
N GLU A 216 -1.45 25.02 6.01
CA GLU A 216 -1.91 25.85 4.86
C GLU A 216 -0.91 26.96 4.50
N SER A 217 -0.04 27.35 5.45
CA SER A 217 1.02 28.35 5.19
C SER A 217 2.18 27.82 4.33
N PHE A 218 2.22 26.50 4.09
CA PHE A 218 3.33 25.82 3.42
C PHE A 218 2.93 24.80 2.36
N ILE A 219 1.67 24.36 2.33
CA ILE A 219 1.23 23.24 1.50
C ILE A 219 -0.11 23.55 0.86
N ASP A 220 -0.20 23.37 -0.45
CA ASP A 220 -1.43 23.34 -1.22
C ASP A 220 -1.66 21.94 -1.80
N THR A 221 -2.91 21.49 -1.82
CA THR A 221 -3.27 20.18 -2.39
C THR A 221 -4.51 20.24 -3.25
N SER A 222 -4.56 19.39 -4.28
CA SER A 222 -5.76 19.16 -5.08
C SER A 222 -6.18 17.70 -5.04
N LEU A 223 -7.49 17.47 -4.98
CA LEU A 223 -8.10 16.14 -5.03
C LEU A 223 -8.76 15.93 -6.39
N ASP A 224 -8.81 14.69 -6.85
CA ASP A 224 -9.63 14.31 -8.00
C ASP A 224 -11.13 14.19 -7.65
N GLU A 225 -11.96 13.85 -8.63
CA GLU A 225 -13.42 13.68 -8.47
C GLU A 225 -13.80 12.58 -7.46
N ASN A 226 -12.88 11.67 -7.14
CA ASN A 226 -13.06 10.59 -6.18
C ASN A 226 -12.48 10.92 -4.80
N GLY A 227 -11.94 12.13 -4.60
CA GLY A 227 -11.33 12.56 -3.35
C GLY A 227 -9.92 12.01 -3.12
N VAL A 228 -9.26 11.48 -4.16
CA VAL A 228 -7.87 10.98 -4.09
C VAL A 228 -6.91 12.15 -4.35
N LEU A 229 -5.81 12.22 -3.61
CA LEU A 229 -4.77 13.23 -3.83
C LEU A 229 -4.22 13.13 -5.25
N LYS A 230 -4.32 14.25 -5.98
CA LYS A 230 -3.80 14.38 -7.34
C LYS A 230 -2.47 15.12 -7.37
N GLU A 231 -2.39 16.26 -6.70
CA GLU A 231 -1.19 17.11 -6.66
C GLU A 231 -0.95 17.69 -5.27
N ILE A 232 0.32 17.89 -4.94
CA ILE A 232 0.79 18.57 -3.74
C ILE A 232 1.87 19.57 -4.13
N HIS A 233 1.73 20.80 -3.67
CA HIS A 233 2.69 21.88 -3.91
C HIS A 233 3.14 22.43 -2.56
N PHE A 234 4.43 22.80 -2.48
CA PHE A 234 5.01 23.40 -1.29
C PHE A 234 5.39 24.85 -1.58
N HIS A 235 5.17 25.72 -0.60
CA HIS A 235 5.55 27.12 -0.63
C HIS A 235 6.17 27.54 0.70
N ASN A 236 6.96 28.61 0.68
CA ASN A 236 7.71 29.11 1.85
C ASN A 236 8.60 28.05 2.52
N GLU A 237 8.93 26.97 1.81
CA GLU A 237 9.71 25.85 2.33
C GLU A 237 11.16 26.24 2.62
N ASP A 238 11.66 27.31 2.00
CA ASP A 238 12.97 27.92 2.26
C ASP A 238 13.08 28.51 3.68
N LYS A 239 11.94 28.88 4.28
CA LYS A 239 11.86 29.46 5.64
C LYS A 239 11.31 28.50 6.67
N PHE A 240 10.99 27.27 6.30
CA PHE A 240 10.30 26.35 7.19
C PHE A 240 11.22 25.79 8.30
N ASN A 241 10.74 25.82 9.54
CA ASN A 241 11.28 25.10 10.70
C ASN A 241 10.13 24.51 11.52
N PHE A 242 10.04 23.18 11.55
CA PHE A 242 8.94 22.45 12.22
C PHE A 242 8.67 22.86 13.68
N ALA A 243 9.70 23.13 14.48
CA ALA A 243 9.48 23.45 15.89
C ALA A 243 8.83 24.83 16.09
N PHE A 244 9.17 25.81 15.25
CA PHE A 244 8.56 27.14 15.30
C PHE A 244 7.26 27.20 14.51
N ASP A 245 7.30 26.76 13.26
CA ASP A 245 6.21 26.97 12.29
C ASP A 245 5.04 25.99 12.46
N VAL A 246 5.23 24.91 13.23
CA VAL A 246 4.17 23.95 13.54
C VAL A 246 3.92 23.89 15.03
N VAL A 247 4.90 23.53 15.85
CA VAL A 247 4.66 23.27 17.29
C VAL A 247 4.36 24.56 18.06
N ASP A 248 5.18 25.60 17.92
CA ASP A 248 4.92 26.88 18.59
C ASP A 248 3.66 27.55 18.02
N ALA A 249 3.44 27.50 16.70
CA ALA A 249 2.21 27.99 16.07
C ALA A 249 0.95 27.27 16.59
N LEU A 250 0.99 25.96 16.82
CA LEU A 250 -0.12 25.21 17.43
C LEU A 250 -0.27 25.50 18.92
N ALA A 251 0.82 25.76 19.63
CA ALA A 251 0.76 26.21 21.03
C ALA A 251 0.09 27.59 21.15
N GLU A 252 0.24 28.47 20.16
CA GLU A 252 -0.47 29.75 20.10
C GLU A 252 -1.92 29.58 19.66
N LYS A 253 -2.18 28.78 18.60
CA LYS A 253 -3.51 28.57 18.01
C LYS A 253 -4.44 27.75 18.92
N CYS A 254 -3.97 26.64 19.44
CA CYS A 254 -4.75 25.66 20.21
C CYS A 254 -3.91 25.06 21.35
N PRO A 255 -3.52 25.87 22.34
CA PRO A 255 -2.54 25.49 23.36
C PRO A 255 -2.88 24.19 24.10
N ASP A 256 -4.16 24.00 24.43
CA ASP A 256 -4.62 22.91 25.29
C ASP A 256 -4.99 21.65 24.49
N LYS A 257 -4.81 21.68 23.16
CA LYS A 257 -5.02 20.51 22.29
C LYS A 257 -3.93 19.48 22.58
N LEU A 258 -4.35 18.22 22.71
CA LEU A 258 -3.46 17.08 22.99
C LEU A 258 -2.49 16.88 21.81
N ALA A 259 -1.19 16.94 22.09
CA ALA A 259 -0.14 16.64 21.11
C ALA A 259 0.31 15.17 21.24
N MET A 260 0.48 14.67 22.46
CA MET A 260 0.90 13.31 22.74
C MET A 260 0.27 12.73 24.00
N LEU A 261 -0.21 11.50 23.91
CA LEU A 261 -0.48 10.63 25.04
C LEU A 261 0.66 9.61 25.12
N HIS A 262 1.41 9.64 26.21
CA HIS A 262 2.54 8.76 26.48
C HIS A 262 2.20 7.78 27.61
N LEU A 263 2.62 6.53 27.43
CA LEU A 263 2.49 5.47 28.42
C LEU A 263 3.89 4.84 28.59
N ASP A 264 4.41 4.80 29.82
CA ASP A 264 5.66 4.10 30.09
C ASP A 264 5.47 2.59 30.29
N ALA A 265 6.57 1.86 30.48
CA ALA A 265 6.57 0.40 30.67
C ALA A 265 5.76 -0.04 31.91
N GLU A 266 5.70 0.81 32.95
CA GLU A 266 4.93 0.61 34.17
C GLU A 266 3.49 1.12 34.08
N LYS A 267 3.05 1.54 32.89
CA LYS A 267 1.69 2.03 32.59
C LYS A 267 1.34 3.37 33.25
N HIS A 268 2.32 4.18 33.64
CA HIS A 268 2.05 5.57 34.02
C HIS A 268 1.73 6.40 32.77
N GLU A 269 0.57 7.05 32.83
CA GLU A 269 0.06 7.89 31.76
C GLU A 269 0.56 9.32 31.89
N ARG A 270 1.01 9.90 30.76
CA ARG A 270 1.39 11.32 30.64
C ARG A 270 0.69 11.92 29.43
N ARG A 271 0.08 13.08 29.60
CA ARG A 271 -0.58 13.83 28.52
C ARG A 271 0.16 15.13 28.31
N PHE A 272 0.56 15.38 27.08
CA PHE A 272 1.26 16.59 26.69
C PHE A 272 0.42 17.33 25.66
N THR A 273 0.09 18.57 25.96
CA THR A 273 -0.56 19.50 25.03
C THR A 273 0.47 20.16 24.10
N PHE A 274 0.02 20.88 23.07
CA PHE A 274 0.95 21.68 22.26
C PHE A 274 1.63 22.79 23.08
N ARG A 275 0.93 23.37 24.07
CA ARG A 275 1.53 24.30 25.05
C ARG A 275 2.70 23.64 25.80
N ASP A 276 2.51 22.41 26.28
CA ASP A 276 3.56 21.67 27.00
C ASP A 276 4.75 21.38 26.07
N MET A 277 4.49 20.94 24.85
CA MET A 277 5.54 20.65 23.87
C MET A 277 6.36 21.89 23.52
N SER A 278 5.71 23.04 23.29
CA SER A 278 6.38 24.32 23.04
C SER A 278 7.22 24.77 24.24
N ARG A 279 6.64 24.71 25.45
CA ARG A 279 7.29 25.07 26.72
C ARG A 279 8.51 24.20 26.99
N TYR A 280 8.35 22.87 27.07
CA TYR A 280 9.43 21.97 27.44
C TYR A 280 10.53 21.89 26.39
N SER A 281 10.20 22.03 25.10
CA SER A 281 11.23 22.14 24.05
C SER A 281 12.02 23.45 24.13
N SER A 282 11.41 24.56 24.53
CA SER A 282 12.11 25.84 24.74
C SER A 282 13.05 25.78 25.95
N MET A 283 12.59 25.20 27.06
CA MET A 283 13.44 24.95 28.24
C MET A 283 14.63 24.06 27.86
N THR A 284 14.37 22.97 27.15
CA THR A 284 15.40 22.03 26.68
C THR A 284 16.38 22.70 25.70
N ALA A 285 15.91 23.59 24.82
CA ALA A 285 16.77 24.34 23.91
C ALA A 285 17.70 25.30 24.66
N ASN A 286 17.20 26.02 25.65
CA ASN A 286 18.01 26.90 26.51
C ASN A 286 19.04 26.10 27.33
N TYR A 287 18.65 24.95 27.85
CA TYR A 287 19.52 24.01 28.56
C TYR A 287 20.64 23.47 27.65
N PHE A 288 20.31 22.93 26.48
CA PHE A 288 21.32 22.45 25.53
C PHE A 288 22.27 23.57 25.08
N LYS A 289 21.75 24.79 24.91
CA LYS A 289 22.57 25.97 24.61
C LYS A 289 23.58 26.28 25.72
N SER A 290 23.20 26.17 27.01
CA SER A 290 24.14 26.39 28.11
C SER A 290 25.22 25.31 28.20
N LEU A 291 24.93 24.10 27.71
CA LEU A 291 25.91 23.02 27.56
C LEU A 291 26.77 23.16 26.29
N GLY A 292 26.64 24.27 25.56
CA GLY A 292 27.45 24.59 24.40
C GLY A 292 27.00 23.92 23.10
N ILE A 293 25.80 23.35 23.04
CA ILE A 293 25.20 22.80 21.81
C ILE A 293 24.55 23.93 21.00
N GLY A 294 24.85 24.01 19.71
CA GLY A 294 24.31 25.06 18.83
C GLY A 294 24.13 24.63 17.38
N LYS A 295 23.92 25.61 16.48
CA LYS A 295 23.65 25.37 15.06
C LYS A 295 24.75 24.53 14.41
N GLY A 296 24.35 23.46 13.72
CA GLY A 296 25.25 22.53 13.01
C GLY A 296 25.92 21.47 13.88
N ASP A 297 25.76 21.50 15.21
CA ASP A 297 26.28 20.45 16.09
C ASP A 297 25.48 19.16 15.92
N ARG A 298 26.17 18.03 15.80
CA ARG A 298 25.54 16.71 15.70
C ARG A 298 25.29 16.16 17.10
N VAL A 299 24.03 15.85 17.41
CA VAL A 299 23.62 15.32 18.71
C VAL A 299 22.99 13.95 18.52
N MET A 300 23.64 12.91 19.05
CA MET A 300 23.09 11.56 19.03
C MET A 300 22.02 11.40 20.11
N VAL A 301 20.89 10.77 19.78
CA VAL A 301 19.75 10.63 20.69
C VAL A 301 19.31 9.18 20.75
N VAL A 302 19.45 8.57 21.94
CA VAL A 302 19.19 7.14 22.20
C VAL A 302 18.22 7.00 23.37
N LEU A 303 16.93 7.22 23.08
CA LEU A 303 15.89 7.41 24.11
C LEU A 303 14.75 6.39 24.07
N LYS A 304 14.87 5.29 23.34
CA LYS A 304 13.82 4.25 23.20
C LYS A 304 12.49 4.86 22.72
N ARG A 305 11.52 5.03 23.63
CA ARG A 305 10.27 5.78 23.42
C ARG A 305 9.97 6.69 24.62
N HIS A 306 11.00 7.13 25.34
CA HIS A 306 10.88 8.08 26.45
C HIS A 306 10.33 9.42 25.95
N TYR A 307 9.44 10.06 26.71
CA TYR A 307 8.87 11.36 26.35
C TYR A 307 9.94 12.45 26.12
N HIS A 308 11.12 12.34 26.76
CA HIS A 308 12.29 13.21 26.55
C HIS A 308 12.72 13.31 25.08
N PHE A 309 12.45 12.29 24.25
CA PHE A 309 12.77 12.33 22.82
C PHE A 309 12.09 13.51 22.12
N TRP A 310 10.81 13.76 22.41
CA TRP A 310 10.05 14.84 21.78
C TRP A 310 10.55 16.21 22.23
N PHE A 311 10.92 16.38 23.50
CA PHE A 311 11.51 17.63 23.98
C PHE A 311 12.87 17.89 23.31
N THR A 312 13.69 16.84 23.22
CA THR A 312 15.03 16.87 22.62
C THR A 312 14.97 17.24 21.16
N ILE A 313 14.18 16.53 20.34
CA ILE A 313 14.15 16.76 18.89
C ILE A 313 13.66 18.17 18.55
N LEU A 314 12.61 18.66 19.23
CA LEU A 314 12.11 20.02 19.03
C LEU A 314 13.13 21.07 19.48
N ALA A 315 13.82 20.84 20.58
CA ALA A 315 14.87 21.74 21.07
C ALA A 315 16.05 21.84 20.09
N LEU A 316 16.49 20.71 19.53
CA LEU A 316 17.56 20.68 18.53
C LEU A 316 17.13 21.41 17.25
N HIS A 317 15.89 21.25 16.82
CA HIS A 317 15.33 22.00 15.68
C HIS A 317 15.29 23.51 15.93
N LYS A 318 14.95 23.95 17.16
CA LYS A 318 15.00 25.37 17.55
C LYS A 318 16.43 25.94 17.56
N LEU A 319 17.40 25.13 18.00
CA LEU A 319 18.82 25.49 18.02
C LEU A 319 19.47 25.47 16.63
N GLY A 320 18.91 24.71 15.70
CA GLY A 320 19.53 24.37 14.42
C GLY A 320 20.63 23.32 14.54
N ALA A 321 20.63 22.55 15.63
CA ALA A 321 21.50 21.39 15.80
C ALA A 321 20.93 20.21 15.00
N ILE A 322 21.79 19.26 14.63
CA ILE A 322 21.44 18.13 13.79
C ILE A 322 21.22 16.91 14.69
N ILE A 323 19.98 16.45 14.77
CA ILE A 323 19.67 15.24 15.55
C ILE A 323 20.11 13.97 14.81
N ILE A 324 20.65 13.00 15.54
CA ILE A 324 20.96 11.65 15.07
C ILE A 324 20.24 10.64 15.96
N PRO A 325 19.00 10.25 15.64
CA PRO A 325 18.32 9.21 16.39
C PRO A 325 19.02 7.87 16.21
N ALA A 326 19.20 7.12 17.29
CA ALA A 326 19.73 5.76 17.24
C ALA A 326 19.04 4.84 18.24
N THR A 327 19.07 3.55 17.95
CA THR A 327 18.47 2.49 18.77
C THR A 327 19.25 2.28 20.06
N ASN A 328 18.56 1.85 21.12
CA ASN A 328 19.16 1.51 22.41
C ASN A 328 19.93 0.18 22.44
N LEU A 329 19.99 -0.51 21.31
CA LEU A 329 20.64 -1.81 21.15
C LEU A 329 22.10 -1.71 20.68
N LEU A 330 22.62 -0.49 20.53
CA LEU A 330 24.02 -0.25 20.15
C LEU A 330 24.96 -0.59 21.32
N VAL A 331 26.14 -1.09 20.96
CA VAL A 331 27.24 -1.40 21.89
C VAL A 331 28.45 -0.51 21.62
N GLU A 332 29.53 -0.67 22.40
CA GLU A 332 30.74 0.15 22.38
C GLU A 332 31.25 0.46 20.95
N HIS A 333 31.50 -0.58 20.14
CA HIS A 333 32.05 -0.39 18.79
C HIS A 333 31.07 0.30 17.84
N ASP A 334 29.76 0.12 18.05
CA ASP A 334 28.71 0.80 17.29
C ASP A 334 28.67 2.30 17.59
N PHE A 335 28.81 2.66 18.87
CA PHE A 335 28.88 4.05 19.31
C PHE A 335 30.15 4.73 18.81
N GLU A 336 31.30 4.08 18.98
CA GLU A 336 32.59 4.60 18.50
C GLU A 336 32.55 4.91 17.00
N TYR A 337 32.07 3.96 16.19
CA TYR A 337 31.92 4.17 14.75
C TYR A 337 31.04 5.39 14.45
N ARG A 338 29.86 5.47 15.06
CA ARG A 338 28.88 6.52 14.75
C ARG A 338 29.32 7.89 15.25
N PHE A 339 29.93 7.96 16.42
CA PHE A 339 30.51 9.19 16.97
C PHE A 339 31.58 9.74 16.04
N ASN A 340 32.50 8.90 15.57
CA ASN A 340 33.58 9.34 14.70
C ASN A 340 33.09 9.66 13.27
N ALA A 341 32.21 8.83 12.69
CA ALA A 341 31.70 9.03 11.33
C ALA A 341 30.87 10.32 11.19
N ALA A 342 29.99 10.61 12.15
CA ALA A 342 29.17 11.83 12.13
C ALA A 342 29.85 13.03 12.83
N GLY A 343 30.95 12.80 13.56
CA GLY A 343 31.55 13.78 14.46
C GLY A 343 30.57 14.22 15.54
N VAL A 344 30.01 13.30 16.32
CA VAL A 344 29.00 13.62 17.34
C VAL A 344 29.60 14.49 18.44
N LYS A 345 28.97 15.63 18.73
CA LYS A 345 29.40 16.54 19.79
C LYS A 345 28.78 16.21 21.14
N ALA A 346 27.50 15.82 21.12
CA ALA A 346 26.77 15.50 22.34
C ALA A 346 25.92 14.23 22.15
N ILE A 347 25.65 13.55 23.25
CA ILE A 347 24.70 12.44 23.29
C ILE A 347 23.65 12.68 24.37
N VAL A 348 22.40 12.42 24.04
CA VAL A 348 21.28 12.29 24.98
C VAL A 348 20.86 10.83 24.97
N CYS A 349 21.05 10.10 26.07
CA CYS A 349 20.64 8.70 26.12
C CYS A 349 19.84 8.34 27.37
N SER A 350 19.09 7.25 27.26
CA SER A 350 18.35 6.67 28.37
C SER A 350 19.31 6.09 29.41
N ALA A 351 18.90 6.17 30.67
CA ALA A 351 19.57 5.50 31.78
C ALA A 351 19.22 4.01 31.92
N ASP A 352 18.27 3.53 31.10
CA ASP A 352 17.81 2.14 31.07
C ASP A 352 18.91 1.22 30.55
N GLY A 353 19.03 0.05 31.18
CA GLY A 353 19.96 -0.99 30.75
C GLY A 353 21.41 -0.51 30.74
N ASP A 354 22.12 -0.88 29.68
CA ASP A 354 23.58 -0.73 29.58
C ASP A 354 24.02 0.42 28.66
N ILE A 355 23.09 1.26 28.19
CA ILE A 355 23.34 2.25 27.13
C ILE A 355 24.44 3.23 27.54
N ALA A 356 24.31 3.85 28.73
CA ALA A 356 25.29 4.82 29.24
C ALA A 356 26.68 4.18 29.43
N HIS A 357 26.74 2.92 29.87
CA HIS A 357 27.99 2.20 30.02
C HIS A 357 28.68 1.96 28.67
N GLN A 358 27.93 1.50 27.66
CA GLN A 358 28.45 1.30 26.30
C GLN A 358 28.96 2.62 25.68
N VAL A 359 28.31 3.74 25.98
CA VAL A 359 28.77 5.08 25.59
C VAL A 359 30.07 5.44 26.30
N ASP A 360 30.18 5.17 27.61
CA ASP A 360 31.38 5.45 28.39
C ASP A 360 32.59 4.64 27.94
N LEU A 361 32.38 3.40 27.46
CA LEU A 361 33.43 2.60 26.85
C LEU A 361 33.92 3.19 25.52
N ALA A 362 33.01 3.76 24.71
CA ALA A 362 33.34 4.35 23.41
C ALA A 362 33.94 5.76 23.51
N ALA A 363 33.51 6.56 24.49
CA ALA A 363 33.84 7.98 24.62
C ALA A 363 35.34 8.32 24.60
N PRO A 364 36.25 7.56 25.25
CA PRO A 364 37.69 7.84 25.22
C PRO A 364 38.31 7.83 23.82
N ARG A 365 37.69 7.14 22.85
CA ARG A 365 38.15 7.02 21.45
C ARG A 365 37.44 7.98 20.50
N CYS A 366 36.68 8.94 21.05
CA CYS A 366 35.82 9.84 20.29
C CYS A 366 36.08 11.29 20.68
N GLU A 367 37.08 11.92 20.06
CA GLU A 367 37.52 13.28 20.43
C GLU A 367 36.43 14.35 20.30
N THR A 368 35.48 14.14 19.38
CA THR A 368 34.40 15.12 19.13
C THR A 368 33.32 15.11 20.22
N LEU A 369 33.15 14.01 20.96
CA LEU A 369 32.13 13.90 22.00
C LEU A 369 32.54 14.69 23.24
N LYS A 370 31.80 15.76 23.55
CA LYS A 370 32.08 16.68 24.66
C LYS A 370 31.03 16.63 25.76
N THR A 371 29.78 16.33 25.43
CA THR A 371 28.66 16.43 26.36
C THR A 371 27.88 15.12 26.38
N LYS A 372 27.65 14.57 27.57
CA LYS A 372 26.86 13.36 27.79
C LYS A 372 25.70 13.71 28.71
N ILE A 373 24.47 13.46 28.25
CA ILE A 373 23.23 13.83 28.94
C ILE A 373 22.40 12.56 29.13
N LEU A 374 22.03 12.30 30.37
CA LEU A 374 21.29 11.13 30.78
C LEU A 374 19.83 11.51 31.03
N ALA A 375 18.89 10.78 30.43
CA ALA A 375 17.46 10.96 30.67
C ALA A 375 16.86 9.71 31.32
N CYS A 376 16.09 9.89 32.39
CA CYS A 376 15.47 8.83 33.16
C CYS A 376 13.95 9.01 33.18
N GLN A 377 13.13 7.98 33.00
CA GLN A 377 11.67 8.20 33.05
C GLN A 377 11.10 8.26 34.47
N ASN A 378 11.54 7.34 35.34
CA ASN A 378 10.85 7.01 36.59
C ASN A 378 11.75 7.02 37.83
N THR A 379 13.07 7.16 37.68
CA THR A 379 14.02 7.18 38.80
C THR A 379 15.11 8.20 38.54
N GLU A 380 15.50 8.97 39.55
CA GLU A 380 16.73 9.76 39.48
C GLU A 380 17.93 8.80 39.54
N LYS A 381 18.72 8.76 38.47
CA LYS A 381 19.96 7.99 38.41
C LYS A 381 21.08 8.93 38.05
N HIS A 382 22.05 9.04 38.94
CA HIS A 382 23.26 9.81 38.70
C HIS A 382 24.37 8.89 38.20
N ILE A 383 25.09 9.35 37.18
CA ILE A 383 26.30 8.70 36.68
C ILE A 383 27.38 9.77 36.56
N ASP A 384 28.53 9.54 37.17
CA ASP A 384 29.64 10.51 37.15
C ASP A 384 30.02 10.88 35.70
N GLY A 385 30.16 12.18 35.44
CA GLY A 385 30.49 12.71 34.12
C GLY A 385 29.31 12.74 33.13
N TRP A 386 28.08 12.55 33.60
CA TRP A 386 26.85 12.75 32.85
C TRP A 386 26.02 13.88 33.46
N HIS A 387 25.42 14.71 32.60
CA HIS A 387 24.38 15.66 33.01
C HIS A 387 23.05 14.94 33.21
N ASP A 388 22.27 15.36 34.20
CA ASP A 388 20.93 14.84 34.45
C ASP A 388 19.88 15.68 33.72
N PHE A 389 19.31 15.13 32.64
CA PHE A 389 18.26 15.82 31.89
C PHE A 389 17.11 16.23 32.81
N ASN A 390 16.62 15.31 33.65
CA ASN A 390 15.34 15.43 34.34
C ASN A 390 15.28 16.55 35.37
N SER A 391 16.41 16.82 36.03
CA SER A 391 16.54 17.88 37.02
C SER A 391 17.01 19.19 36.37
N GLU A 392 18.06 19.15 35.55
CA GLU A 392 18.75 20.35 35.07
C GLU A 392 17.90 21.20 34.12
N PHE A 393 17.13 20.58 33.20
CA PHE A 393 16.40 21.36 32.18
C PHE A 393 15.29 22.24 32.77
N LYS A 394 14.80 21.92 33.98
CA LYS A 394 13.67 22.61 34.63
C LYS A 394 14.02 24.02 35.09
N ASP A 395 15.31 24.30 35.28
CA ASP A 395 15.81 25.60 35.73
C ASP A 395 15.98 26.61 34.59
N PHE A 396 15.75 26.18 33.33
CA PHE A 396 15.92 27.03 32.17
C PHE A 396 14.62 27.73 31.73
N PRO A 397 14.70 28.93 31.14
CA PRO A 397 13.51 29.65 30.69
C PRO A 397 12.68 28.86 29.68
N ASP A 398 11.36 28.97 29.76
CA ASP A 398 10.39 28.31 28.89
C ASP A 398 10.10 29.05 27.57
N VAL A 399 10.88 30.08 27.26
CA VAL A 399 10.80 30.84 26.02
C VAL A 399 12.12 30.73 25.26
N TYR A 400 12.04 30.34 23.99
CA TYR A 400 13.15 30.36 23.05
C TYR A 400 12.75 31.09 21.78
N LYS A 401 13.32 32.27 21.53
CA LYS A 401 12.90 33.15 20.43
C LYS A 401 13.57 32.76 19.11
N ARG A 402 12.76 32.64 18.05
CA ARG A 402 13.24 32.57 16.68
C ARG A 402 13.99 33.85 16.30
N THR A 403 15.13 33.72 15.62
CA THR A 403 15.92 34.84 15.10
C THR A 403 16.05 34.74 13.59
N ALA A 404 16.54 35.79 12.93
CA ALA A 404 16.85 35.76 11.51
C ALA A 404 17.92 34.73 11.12
N SER A 405 18.69 34.22 12.09
CA SER A 405 19.74 33.20 11.90
C SER A 405 19.30 31.78 12.29
N SER A 406 18.07 31.61 12.78
CA SER A 406 17.51 30.29 13.10
C SER A 406 17.55 29.38 11.87
N ALA A 407 17.88 28.11 12.07
CA ALA A 407 17.97 27.15 10.98
C ALA A 407 16.60 26.90 10.34
N CYS A 408 16.55 26.78 9.02
CA CYS A 408 15.32 26.53 8.27
C CYS A 408 15.61 26.01 6.86
N GLY A 409 14.56 25.56 6.17
CA GLY A 409 14.61 25.13 4.78
C GLY A 409 15.67 24.07 4.51
N ASP A 410 16.68 24.42 3.71
CA ASP A 410 17.75 23.52 3.27
C ASP A 410 18.85 23.30 4.34
N ASP A 411 18.81 24.02 5.47
CA ASP A 411 19.71 23.74 6.58
C ASP A 411 19.56 22.26 7.05
N PRO A 412 20.67 21.52 7.25
CA PRO A 412 20.61 20.16 7.78
C PRO A 412 19.96 20.13 9.17
N MET A 413 19.01 19.21 9.36
CA MET A 413 18.22 19.09 10.58
C MET A 413 18.35 17.70 11.21
N LEU A 414 18.50 16.66 10.40
CA LEU A 414 18.34 15.28 10.81
C LEU A 414 19.32 14.38 10.06
N MET A 415 19.87 13.38 10.74
CA MET A 415 20.71 12.36 10.13
C MET A 415 20.33 10.97 10.66
N PHE A 416 20.29 9.99 9.77
CA PHE A 416 20.11 8.59 10.14
C PHE A 416 21.26 7.74 9.65
N PHE A 417 21.71 6.81 10.50
CA PHE A 417 22.58 5.73 10.06
C PHE A 417 21.75 4.65 9.36
N THR A 418 21.98 4.45 8.06
CA THR A 418 21.28 3.50 7.20
C THR A 418 22.15 2.27 6.97
N SER A 419 21.61 1.08 7.19
CA SER A 419 22.34 -0.17 7.00
C SER A 419 22.75 -0.33 5.53
N GLY A 420 24.06 -0.44 5.27
CA GLY A 420 24.57 -0.85 3.96
C GLY A 420 24.48 -2.36 3.77
N THR A 421 24.29 -2.83 2.53
CA THR A 421 24.24 -4.26 2.23
C THR A 421 25.63 -4.91 2.17
N THR A 422 26.70 -4.10 2.11
CA THR A 422 28.09 -4.56 1.93
C THR A 422 29.11 -3.92 2.87
N GLY A 423 28.71 -3.09 3.85
CA GLY A 423 29.64 -2.38 4.73
C GLY A 423 28.99 -1.67 5.93
N TYR A 424 29.77 -0.83 6.62
CA TYR A 424 29.30 -0.03 7.76
C TYR A 424 28.14 0.91 7.37
N PRO A 425 27.24 1.26 8.31
CA PRO A 425 26.07 2.09 8.01
C PRO A 425 26.41 3.48 7.45
N LYS A 426 25.78 3.89 6.35
CA LYS A 426 25.93 5.23 5.75
C LYS A 426 25.09 6.25 6.50
N ILE A 427 25.38 7.55 6.37
CA ILE A 427 24.62 8.60 7.07
C ILE A 427 23.73 9.34 6.07
N ALA A 428 22.44 9.05 6.02
CA ALA A 428 21.48 9.82 5.22
C ALA A 428 21.15 11.14 5.94
N ALA A 429 21.47 12.28 5.33
CA ALA A 429 21.24 13.61 5.91
C ALA A 429 19.98 14.26 5.33
N HIS A 430 19.19 14.91 6.16
CA HIS A 430 17.91 15.52 5.82
C HIS A 430 17.87 16.98 6.27
N SER A 431 17.25 17.83 5.46
CA SER A 431 17.02 19.24 5.79
C SER A 431 15.73 19.44 6.57
N HIS A 432 15.43 20.69 6.98
CA HIS A 432 14.16 21.03 7.63
C HIS A 432 12.93 20.72 6.75
N LYS A 433 13.09 20.74 5.42
CA LYS A 433 12.02 20.37 4.45
C LYS A 433 11.56 18.91 4.59
N TYR A 434 12.33 18.05 5.26
CA TYR A 434 11.94 16.65 5.50
C TYR A 434 10.59 16.51 6.22
N ALA A 435 10.32 17.39 7.20
CA ALA A 435 9.07 17.32 7.95
C ALA A 435 7.85 17.66 7.07
N LEU A 436 7.98 18.57 6.10
CA LEU A 436 6.92 18.91 5.15
C LEU A 436 6.54 17.70 4.26
N GLY A 437 7.54 16.92 3.83
CA GLY A 437 7.31 15.68 3.07
C GLY A 437 6.44 14.65 3.84
N HIS A 438 6.38 14.73 5.17
CA HIS A 438 5.50 13.86 5.96
C HIS A 438 4.03 14.27 6.00
N PHE A 439 3.66 15.43 5.46
CA PHE A 439 2.25 15.80 5.36
C PHE A 439 1.46 14.75 4.60
N ILE A 440 1.95 14.29 3.45
CA ILE A 440 1.28 13.23 2.69
C ILE A 440 1.22 11.91 3.47
N THR A 441 2.27 11.62 4.23
CA THR A 441 2.36 10.40 5.06
C THR A 441 1.22 10.37 6.08
N ALA A 442 0.92 11.50 6.72
CA ALA A 442 -0.12 11.56 7.74
C ALA A 442 -1.52 11.79 7.18
N LYS A 443 -1.70 12.80 6.31
CA LYS A 443 -3.01 13.24 5.82
C LYS A 443 -3.64 12.23 4.86
N TYR A 444 -2.85 11.72 3.90
CA TYR A 444 -3.38 10.95 2.78
C TYR A 444 -3.05 9.46 2.83
N TRP A 445 -2.10 9.04 3.66
CA TRP A 445 -1.82 7.62 3.86
C TRP A 445 -2.28 7.12 5.22
N HIS A 446 -1.79 7.69 6.33
CA HIS A 446 -2.29 7.32 7.65
C HIS A 446 -3.75 7.72 7.89
N ASN A 447 -4.26 8.67 7.10
CA ASN A 447 -5.57 9.28 7.23
C ASN A 447 -5.86 9.75 8.65
N VAL A 448 -4.91 10.47 9.25
CA VAL A 448 -5.04 10.89 10.64
C VAL A 448 -6.24 11.81 10.81
N ASP A 449 -7.00 11.55 11.86
CA ASP A 449 -8.09 12.41 12.31
C ASP A 449 -7.50 13.52 13.21
N PRO A 450 -7.66 14.81 12.89
CA PRO A 450 -7.20 15.91 13.74
C PRO A 450 -7.79 15.88 15.15
N ASP A 451 -8.95 15.26 15.36
CA ASP A 451 -9.59 15.10 16.67
C ASP A 451 -9.42 13.67 17.24
N GLY A 452 -8.67 12.82 16.53
CA GLY A 452 -8.36 11.45 16.93
C GLY A 452 -6.95 11.28 17.49
N ILE A 453 -6.56 10.01 17.65
CA ILE A 453 -5.26 9.61 18.18
C ILE A 453 -4.63 8.58 17.23
N HIS A 454 -3.46 8.94 16.69
CA HIS A 454 -2.68 8.07 15.82
C HIS A 454 -1.65 7.27 16.61
N PHE A 455 -1.62 5.96 16.42
CA PHE A 455 -0.62 5.08 17.05
C PHE A 455 0.27 4.42 16.00
N THR A 456 1.57 4.73 16.04
CA THR A 456 2.59 3.99 15.29
C THR A 456 3.44 3.14 16.24
N ILE A 457 3.64 1.86 15.93
CA ILE A 457 4.61 1.01 16.65
C ILE A 457 5.98 1.16 16.02
N SER A 458 6.86 1.93 16.68
CA SER A 458 8.25 2.10 16.28
C SER A 458 9.12 2.63 17.43
N ASP A 459 10.40 2.26 17.43
CA ASP A 459 11.44 2.85 18.29
C ASP A 459 11.94 4.19 17.73
N THR A 460 12.25 5.16 18.60
CA THR A 460 12.69 6.49 18.15
C THR A 460 14.03 6.46 17.43
N GLY A 461 14.81 5.37 17.58
CA GLY A 461 16.04 5.16 16.83
C GLY A 461 15.84 4.87 15.34
N TRP A 462 14.61 4.60 14.88
CA TRP A 462 14.29 4.35 13.48
C TRP A 462 13.54 5.51 12.85
N GLY A 463 13.78 5.77 11.56
CA GLY A 463 13.07 6.82 10.81
C GLY A 463 11.54 6.69 10.85
N LYS A 464 11.02 5.46 10.97
CA LYS A 464 9.59 5.20 11.08
C LYS A 464 8.93 5.88 12.29
N ALA A 465 9.66 6.17 13.38
CA ALA A 465 9.12 6.96 14.47
C ALA A 465 8.76 8.38 14.02
N LEU A 466 9.56 9.00 13.15
CA LEU A 466 9.30 10.36 12.67
C LEU A 466 8.17 10.42 11.63
N TRP A 467 7.96 9.32 10.88
CA TRP A 467 6.83 9.15 9.97
C TRP A 467 5.48 9.04 10.70
N GLY A 468 5.49 8.52 11.92
CA GLY A 468 4.30 8.03 12.61
C GLY A 468 4.04 8.61 14.00
N LYS A 469 4.93 9.45 14.53
CA LYS A 469 4.86 9.94 15.91
C LYS A 469 5.25 11.41 16.06
N LEU A 470 5.34 12.16 14.97
CA LEU A 470 5.84 13.53 15.03
C LEU A 470 5.35 14.39 13.87
N TYR A 471 6.04 14.35 12.73
CA TYR A 471 6.01 15.44 11.76
C TYR A 471 4.65 15.59 11.08
N GLY A 472 4.24 14.58 10.30
CA GLY A 472 2.99 14.64 9.57
C GLY A 472 1.77 14.71 10.48
N GLN A 473 1.80 13.99 11.61
CA GLN A 473 0.69 13.93 12.55
C GLN A 473 0.39 15.31 13.13
N TRP A 474 1.42 16.01 13.62
CA TRP A 474 1.24 17.35 14.18
C TRP A 474 1.04 18.43 13.12
N LEU A 475 1.59 18.28 11.91
CA LEU A 475 1.18 19.11 10.77
C LEU A 475 -0.33 19.02 10.55
N CYS A 476 -0.91 17.82 10.66
CA CYS A 476 -2.36 17.59 10.58
C CYS A 476 -3.10 17.85 11.91
N GLU A 477 -2.43 18.46 12.90
CA GLU A 477 -2.97 18.77 14.23
C GLU A 477 -3.50 17.55 15.01
N ALA A 478 -3.10 16.33 14.63
CA ALA A 478 -3.57 15.08 15.23
C ALA A 478 -2.66 14.64 16.38
N ALA A 479 -3.25 14.13 17.46
CA ALA A 479 -2.51 13.62 18.61
C ALA A 479 -1.80 12.29 18.27
N VAL A 480 -0.65 12.06 18.90
CA VAL A 480 0.08 10.79 18.78
C VAL A 480 0.03 9.98 20.08
N PHE A 481 -0.14 8.67 19.97
CA PHE A 481 0.01 7.74 21.08
C PHE A 481 1.40 7.09 21.05
N THR A 482 2.10 7.17 22.18
CA THR A 482 3.39 6.53 22.36
C THR A 482 3.32 5.58 23.55
N TYR A 483 3.50 4.29 23.28
CA TYR A 483 3.70 3.30 24.33
C TYR A 483 5.15 2.81 24.39
N ASP A 484 5.83 3.09 25.50
CA ASP A 484 7.22 2.76 25.77
C ASP A 484 7.40 1.41 26.47
N PHE A 485 6.95 0.36 25.79
CA PHE A 485 7.16 -1.02 26.24
C PHE A 485 8.59 -1.50 26.01
N ASN A 486 9.05 -2.43 26.86
CA ASN A 486 10.36 -3.07 26.75
C ASN A 486 10.36 -4.24 25.75
N LYS A 487 9.32 -5.09 25.82
CA LYS A 487 9.13 -6.24 24.92
C LYS A 487 7.75 -6.12 24.31
N PHE A 488 7.65 -6.40 23.01
CA PHE A 488 6.37 -6.44 22.34
C PHE A 488 5.55 -7.63 22.86
N ASP A 489 4.30 -7.34 23.24
CA ASP A 489 3.29 -8.33 23.63
C ASP A 489 1.93 -7.86 23.09
N ALA A 490 1.28 -8.72 22.31
CA ALA A 490 -0.01 -8.43 21.71
C ALA A 490 -1.11 -8.23 22.77
N HIS A 491 -1.10 -9.04 23.84
CA HIS A 491 -2.08 -8.95 24.93
C HIS A 491 -2.00 -7.63 25.69
N ASP A 492 -0.82 -7.02 25.69
CA ASP A 492 -0.55 -5.78 26.40
C ASP A 492 -0.91 -4.53 25.58
N ILE A 493 -0.93 -4.66 24.25
CA ILE A 493 -1.19 -3.56 23.31
C ILE A 493 -2.65 -3.54 22.84
N LEU A 494 -3.25 -4.70 22.53
CA LEU A 494 -4.62 -4.78 21.99
C LEU A 494 -5.68 -4.10 22.89
N PRO A 495 -5.64 -4.21 24.24
CA PRO A 495 -6.57 -3.49 25.11
C PRO A 495 -6.45 -1.96 25.07
N LEU A 496 -5.31 -1.42 24.61
CA LEU A 496 -5.06 0.02 24.60
C LEU A 496 -5.88 0.75 23.53
N PHE A 497 -6.31 0.05 22.47
CA PHE A 497 -7.15 0.62 21.42
C PHE A 497 -8.47 1.14 21.97
N ALA A 498 -9.25 0.27 22.63
CA ALA A 498 -10.47 0.66 23.31
C ALA A 498 -10.23 1.65 24.46
N LYS A 499 -9.21 1.40 25.31
CA LYS A 499 -8.95 2.23 26.50
C LYS A 499 -8.72 3.70 26.14
N TYR A 500 -7.96 3.97 25.08
CA TYR A 500 -7.56 5.33 24.71
C TYR A 500 -8.28 5.86 23.48
N GLY A 501 -9.16 5.07 22.84
CA GLY A 501 -9.85 5.47 21.62
C GLY A 501 -8.89 5.71 20.46
N ILE A 502 -7.92 4.81 20.26
CA ILE A 502 -6.94 4.94 19.16
C ILE A 502 -7.68 4.79 17.82
N THR A 503 -7.64 5.85 17.00
CA THR A 503 -8.45 5.95 15.78
C THR A 503 -7.71 5.51 14.53
N THR A 504 -6.40 5.72 14.47
CA THR A 504 -5.58 5.30 13.32
C THR A 504 -4.33 4.56 13.78
N PHE A 505 -3.94 3.54 13.03
CA PHE A 505 -2.89 2.62 13.44
C PHE A 505 -1.87 2.35 12.34
N CYS A 506 -0.58 2.33 12.68
CA CYS A 506 0.49 1.92 11.79
C CYS A 506 1.46 0.97 12.49
N ALA A 507 1.77 -0.15 11.85
CA ALA A 507 2.79 -1.08 12.33
C ALA A 507 3.43 -1.82 11.15
N PRO A 508 4.61 -2.43 11.31
CA PRO A 508 5.14 -3.31 10.27
C PRO A 508 4.33 -4.63 10.21
N PRO A 509 4.35 -5.35 9.07
CA PRO A 509 3.68 -6.64 8.93
C PRO A 509 3.99 -7.62 10.08
N THR A 510 5.21 -7.61 10.61
CA THR A 510 5.58 -8.42 11.78
C THR A 510 4.64 -8.25 12.97
N MET A 511 4.25 -7.02 13.32
CA MET A 511 3.37 -6.80 14.46
C MET A 511 1.95 -7.24 14.17
N TYR A 512 1.46 -7.00 12.96
CA TYR A 512 0.16 -7.53 12.53
C TYR A 512 0.13 -9.06 12.56
N ARG A 513 1.22 -9.75 12.16
CA ARG A 513 1.35 -11.21 12.29
C ARG A 513 1.22 -11.69 13.73
N PHE A 514 1.75 -10.95 14.70
CA PHE A 514 1.56 -11.30 16.11
C PHE A 514 0.12 -11.04 16.57
N PHE A 515 -0.51 -9.93 16.17
CA PHE A 515 -1.90 -9.65 16.55
C PHE A 515 -2.88 -10.69 16.00
N ILE A 516 -2.77 -11.06 14.72
CA ILE A 516 -3.71 -12.03 14.10
C ILE A 516 -3.51 -13.47 14.59
N LYS A 517 -2.36 -13.77 15.23
CA LYS A 517 -2.15 -15.05 15.93
C LYS A 517 -2.87 -15.12 17.27
N GLU A 518 -3.31 -13.98 17.80
CA GLU A 518 -4.22 -13.92 18.94
C GLU A 518 -5.67 -14.02 18.51
N ASP A 519 -6.54 -14.41 19.43
CA ASP A 519 -7.99 -14.37 19.23
C ASP A 519 -8.50 -12.92 19.33
N LEU A 520 -8.49 -12.22 18.19
CA LEU A 520 -8.88 -10.81 18.09
C LEU A 520 -10.33 -10.54 18.52
N SER A 521 -11.20 -11.55 18.52
CA SER A 521 -12.61 -11.41 18.96
C SER A 521 -12.76 -11.06 20.45
N LYS A 522 -11.69 -11.25 21.24
CA LYS A 522 -11.64 -10.92 22.68
C LYS A 522 -11.35 -9.45 22.96
N TYR A 523 -11.00 -8.66 21.96
CA TYR A 523 -10.61 -7.26 22.12
C TYR A 523 -11.58 -6.35 21.39
N ASP A 524 -11.91 -5.22 22.01
CA ASP A 524 -12.64 -4.16 21.35
C ASP A 524 -11.67 -3.32 20.51
N LEU A 525 -11.74 -3.49 19.20
CA LEU A 525 -10.95 -2.75 18.20
C LEU A 525 -11.82 -1.77 17.41
N SER A 526 -13.06 -1.51 17.86
CA SER A 526 -14.03 -0.67 17.14
C SER A 526 -13.62 0.81 17.02
N SER A 527 -12.66 1.25 17.83
CA SER A 527 -12.06 2.59 17.75
C SER A 527 -11.26 2.77 16.46
N ILE A 528 -10.66 1.70 15.91
CA ILE A 528 -9.82 1.77 14.71
C ILE A 528 -10.69 2.13 13.50
N LYS A 529 -10.38 3.25 12.86
CA LYS A 529 -11.03 3.74 11.64
C LYS A 529 -10.16 3.59 10.41
N TYR A 530 -8.84 3.53 10.59
CA TYR A 530 -7.91 3.39 9.48
C TYR A 530 -6.61 2.72 9.94
N ALA A 531 -6.04 1.85 9.09
CA ALA A 531 -4.82 1.13 9.40
C ALA A 531 -3.86 1.10 8.20
N THR A 532 -2.59 1.34 8.47
CA THR A 532 -1.53 1.30 7.47
C THR A 532 -0.43 0.33 7.87
N VAL A 533 0.35 -0.08 6.88
CA VAL A 533 1.43 -1.06 7.05
C VAL A 533 2.60 -0.74 6.13
N ALA A 534 3.82 -0.87 6.63
CA ALA A 534 5.04 -0.63 5.86
C ALA A 534 6.29 -1.21 6.53
N GLY A 535 7.39 -1.25 5.79
CA GLY A 535 8.73 -1.58 6.29
C GLY A 535 9.14 -3.04 6.03
N GLU A 536 8.17 -3.90 5.78
CA GLU A 536 8.32 -5.24 5.20
C GLU A 536 7.19 -5.41 4.20
N ALA A 537 7.32 -6.37 3.29
CA ALA A 537 6.26 -6.67 2.34
C ALA A 537 5.12 -7.45 3.03
N LEU A 538 3.89 -7.09 2.68
CA LEU A 538 2.68 -7.58 3.33
C LEU A 538 2.24 -8.93 2.75
N ASN A 539 2.09 -9.94 3.61
CA ASN A 539 1.46 -11.20 3.22
C ASN A 539 -0.07 -11.00 3.10
N PRO A 540 -0.71 -11.40 1.97
CA PRO A 540 -2.16 -11.29 1.79
C PRO A 540 -3.01 -11.93 2.90
N GLU A 541 -2.53 -13.00 3.53
CA GLU A 541 -3.23 -13.65 4.64
C GLU A 541 -3.32 -12.73 5.87
N VAL A 542 -2.27 -11.95 6.15
CA VAL A 542 -2.27 -10.96 7.24
C VAL A 542 -3.32 -9.88 6.98
N TYR A 543 -3.42 -9.42 5.73
CA TYR A 543 -4.45 -8.49 5.31
C TYR A 543 -5.85 -9.08 5.52
N GLN A 544 -6.10 -10.30 5.06
CA GLN A 544 -7.44 -10.91 5.11
C GLN A 544 -7.89 -11.18 6.55
N GLN A 545 -7.01 -11.71 7.41
CA GLN A 545 -7.34 -11.96 8.81
C GLN A 545 -7.63 -10.66 9.57
N PHE A 546 -6.82 -9.61 9.35
CA PHE A 546 -7.06 -8.32 9.99
C PHE A 546 -8.36 -7.66 9.50
N LEU A 547 -8.63 -7.72 8.18
CA LEU A 547 -9.88 -7.23 7.60
C LEU A 547 -11.09 -7.98 8.15
N ASN A 548 -11.04 -9.30 8.26
CA ASN A 548 -12.13 -10.10 8.81
C ASN A 548 -12.39 -9.79 10.30
N ALA A 549 -11.33 -9.52 11.07
CA ALA A 549 -11.44 -9.24 12.49
C ALA A 549 -11.92 -7.82 12.80
N THR A 550 -11.60 -6.83 11.94
CA THR A 550 -11.80 -5.41 12.26
C THR A 550 -12.70 -4.66 11.28
N GLY A 551 -12.92 -5.20 10.08
CA GLY A 551 -13.51 -4.46 8.95
C GLY A 551 -12.58 -3.41 8.33
N VAL A 552 -11.34 -3.27 8.80
CA VAL A 552 -10.41 -2.23 8.36
C VAL A 552 -9.39 -2.82 7.38
N LYS A 553 -9.25 -2.18 6.22
CA LYS A 553 -8.26 -2.55 5.19
C LYS A 553 -6.87 -2.08 5.61
N LEU A 554 -5.85 -2.93 5.43
CA LEU A 554 -4.46 -2.52 5.63
C LEU A 554 -3.94 -1.82 4.37
N MET A 555 -3.61 -0.53 4.50
CA MET A 555 -3.17 0.30 3.40
C MET A 555 -1.64 0.31 3.36
N GLU A 556 -1.06 -0.53 2.50
CA GLU A 556 0.39 -0.68 2.39
C GLU A 556 1.04 0.58 1.81
N GLY A 557 2.24 0.90 2.29
CA GLY A 557 3.06 2.00 1.77
C GLY A 557 4.56 1.69 1.84
N PHE A 558 5.31 2.40 1.02
CA PHE A 558 6.74 2.18 0.80
C PHE A 558 7.51 3.51 0.78
N GLY A 559 8.72 3.42 1.32
CA GLY A 559 9.77 4.41 1.23
C GLY A 559 10.98 3.93 2.01
N GLN A 560 12.01 4.76 2.08
CA GLN A 560 13.30 4.43 2.65
C GLN A 560 13.71 5.44 3.72
N THR A 561 14.88 5.25 4.32
CA THR A 561 15.39 6.23 5.29
C THR A 561 15.73 7.55 4.59
N GLU A 562 16.13 7.45 3.33
CA GLU A 562 16.50 8.51 2.41
C GLU A 562 15.29 9.28 1.86
N THR A 563 14.07 8.77 2.04
CA THR A 563 12.84 9.35 1.48
C THR A 563 11.77 9.53 2.56
N THR A 564 10.62 10.07 2.15
CA THR A 564 9.34 9.91 2.84
C THR A 564 8.47 8.89 2.07
N LEU A 565 7.15 9.01 2.11
CA LEU A 565 6.23 8.08 1.47
C LEU A 565 6.30 8.20 -0.07
N SER A 566 6.95 7.23 -0.71
CA SER A 566 7.23 7.25 -2.16
C SER A 566 6.19 6.50 -2.99
N VAL A 567 5.67 5.38 -2.49
CA VAL A 567 4.61 4.59 -3.13
C VAL A 567 3.62 4.19 -2.05
N ALA A 568 2.31 4.30 -2.30
CA ALA A 568 1.31 4.01 -1.28
C ALA A 568 -0.07 3.66 -1.84
N ASN A 569 -0.83 2.95 -1.02
CA ASN A 569 -2.29 2.90 -1.11
C ASN A 569 -2.85 4.10 -0.33
N LEU A 570 -3.12 5.20 -1.03
CA LEU A 570 -3.67 6.42 -0.42
C LEU A 570 -5.17 6.28 -0.13
N VAL A 571 -5.68 7.17 0.72
CA VAL A 571 -7.12 7.32 0.99
C VAL A 571 -7.90 7.46 -0.32
N GLY A 572 -9.04 6.76 -0.41
CA GLY A 572 -9.87 6.68 -1.62
C GLY A 572 -9.45 5.60 -2.62
N MET A 573 -8.23 5.05 -2.52
CA MET A 573 -7.78 3.91 -3.33
C MET A 573 -8.28 2.57 -2.77
N THR A 574 -8.37 1.57 -3.66
CA THR A 574 -8.64 0.18 -3.27
C THR A 574 -7.32 -0.58 -3.17
N PRO A 575 -6.86 -0.98 -1.98
CA PRO A 575 -5.61 -1.71 -1.86
C PRO A 575 -5.70 -3.07 -2.55
N LYS A 576 -4.62 -3.45 -3.26
CA LYS A 576 -4.42 -4.82 -3.75
C LYS A 576 -3.46 -5.52 -2.77
N PRO A 577 -3.90 -6.55 -2.02
CA PRO A 577 -3.02 -7.23 -1.07
C PRO A 577 -1.72 -7.73 -1.72
N GLY A 578 -0.58 -7.33 -1.14
CA GLY A 578 0.76 -7.61 -1.68
C GLY A 578 1.31 -6.53 -2.62
N SER A 579 0.52 -5.52 -2.98
CA SER A 579 0.99 -4.32 -3.68
C SER A 579 1.21 -3.15 -2.72
N MET A 580 2.34 -2.46 -2.93
CA MET A 580 2.68 -1.24 -2.21
C MET A 580 1.79 -0.04 -2.59
N GLY A 581 0.93 -0.18 -3.61
CA GLY A 581 0.07 0.89 -4.11
C GLY A 581 0.65 1.59 -5.34
N LYS A 582 0.40 2.89 -5.47
CA LYS A 582 0.81 3.71 -6.62
C LYS A 582 1.82 4.78 -6.20
N PRO A 583 2.58 5.38 -7.14
CA PRO A 583 3.44 6.52 -6.84
C PRO A 583 2.69 7.60 -6.06
N SER A 584 3.32 8.03 -4.96
CA SER A 584 2.89 9.17 -4.16
C SER A 584 2.96 10.44 -5.01
N PRO A 585 1.92 11.29 -5.07
CA PRO A 585 1.98 12.57 -5.78
C PRO A 585 3.14 13.50 -5.37
N LEU A 586 3.77 13.26 -4.22
CA LEU A 586 4.98 13.96 -3.77
C LEU A 586 6.22 13.63 -4.62
N TYR A 587 6.26 12.46 -5.24
CA TYR A 587 7.42 11.93 -5.95
C TYR A 587 7.04 11.50 -7.38
N HIS A 588 7.83 11.93 -8.36
CA HIS A 588 7.75 11.34 -9.69
C HIS A 588 8.52 10.02 -9.70
N VAL A 589 7.83 8.92 -9.44
CA VAL A 589 8.42 7.57 -9.34
C VAL A 589 8.22 6.80 -10.64
N GLU A 590 9.29 6.20 -11.16
CA GLU A 590 9.26 5.31 -12.30
C GLU A 590 9.99 3.99 -12.00
N ILE A 591 9.69 2.96 -12.80
CA ILE A 591 10.41 1.68 -12.75
C ILE A 591 11.37 1.62 -13.95
N LEU A 592 12.68 1.66 -13.69
CA LEU A 592 13.71 1.73 -14.72
C LEU A 592 14.43 0.40 -14.92
N ASN A 593 14.80 0.11 -16.17
CA ASN A 593 15.72 -0.97 -16.50
C ASN A 593 17.18 -0.57 -16.23
N PRO A 594 18.16 -1.49 -16.36
CA PRO A 594 19.58 -1.18 -16.16
C PRO A 594 20.15 -0.11 -17.10
N GLU A 595 19.48 0.15 -18.23
CA GLU A 595 19.84 1.20 -19.19
C GLU A 595 19.21 2.58 -18.85
N GLY A 596 18.53 2.71 -17.71
CA GLY A 596 17.90 3.94 -17.25
C GLY A 596 16.60 4.31 -17.98
N LYS A 597 15.94 3.34 -18.61
CA LYS A 597 14.68 3.54 -19.34
C LYS A 597 13.50 2.94 -18.59
N PRO A 598 12.31 3.59 -18.60
CA PRO A 598 11.10 3.00 -18.05
C PRO A 598 10.79 1.63 -18.68
N VAL A 599 10.43 0.66 -17.83
CA VAL A 599 10.02 -0.68 -18.25
C VAL A 599 8.55 -0.73 -18.66
N ALA A 600 8.17 -1.74 -19.45
CA ALA A 600 6.76 -1.97 -19.79
C ALA A 600 5.96 -2.50 -18.59
N VAL A 601 4.62 -2.47 -18.69
CA VAL A 601 3.74 -3.13 -17.71
C VAL A 601 4.10 -4.61 -17.60
N GLY A 602 4.18 -5.12 -16.36
CA GLY A 602 4.57 -6.50 -16.06
C GLY A 602 6.08 -6.77 -16.04
N GLU A 603 6.90 -5.83 -16.49
CA GLU A 603 8.36 -5.98 -16.46
C GLU A 603 8.95 -5.49 -15.13
N THR A 604 9.96 -6.20 -14.63
CA THR A 604 10.67 -5.84 -13.39
C THR A 604 11.82 -4.89 -13.69
N GLY A 605 11.90 -3.80 -12.92
CA GLY A 605 13.01 -2.86 -12.91
C GLY A 605 13.24 -2.28 -11.51
N GLU A 606 14.13 -1.30 -11.42
CA GLU A 606 14.42 -0.55 -10.20
C GLU A 606 13.41 0.60 -10.01
N ILE A 607 12.94 0.79 -8.78
CA ILE A 607 12.16 1.96 -8.40
C ILE A 607 13.12 3.16 -8.33
N CYS A 608 12.90 4.16 -9.16
CA CYS A 608 13.70 5.39 -9.18
C CYS A 608 12.81 6.62 -9.03
N ILE A 609 13.35 7.66 -8.40
CA ILE A 609 12.68 8.96 -8.23
C ILE A 609 13.35 9.96 -9.16
N ASP A 610 12.56 10.60 -10.03
CA ASP A 610 13.05 11.66 -10.90
C ASP A 610 13.33 12.93 -10.09
N THR A 611 14.47 13.53 -10.36
CA THR A 611 14.97 14.73 -9.69
C THR A 611 15.46 15.79 -10.67
N ARG A 612 15.19 15.61 -11.98
CA ARG A 612 15.67 16.51 -13.05
C ARG A 612 15.07 17.90 -12.97
N GLU A 613 13.79 17.99 -12.64
CA GLU A 613 13.09 19.27 -12.53
C GLU A 613 13.27 19.91 -11.16
N SER A 614 13.12 19.11 -10.09
CA SER A 614 13.29 19.58 -8.72
C SER A 614 13.58 18.43 -7.75
N VAL A 615 14.13 18.76 -6.58
CA VAL A 615 14.28 17.83 -5.47
C VAL A 615 13.05 17.94 -4.58
N PRO A 616 12.22 16.89 -4.47
CA PRO A 616 10.97 16.96 -3.70
C PRO A 616 11.24 17.07 -2.19
N CYS A 617 10.36 17.77 -1.47
CA CYS A 617 10.39 17.83 -0.02
C CYS A 617 10.32 16.40 0.56
N GLY A 618 11.28 16.04 1.40
CA GLY A 618 11.36 14.70 2.01
C GLY A 618 12.41 13.77 1.39
N LEU A 619 12.97 14.09 0.22
CA LEU A 619 14.19 13.43 -0.25
C LEU A 619 15.40 13.96 0.53
N PHE A 620 16.31 13.08 0.93
CA PHE A 620 17.53 13.42 1.64
C PHE A 620 18.48 14.35 0.83
N LEU A 621 19.42 14.99 1.54
CA LEU A 621 20.49 15.82 0.98
C LEU A 621 21.67 15.00 0.41
N GLY A 622 21.61 13.67 0.50
CA GLY A 622 22.73 12.77 0.19
C GLY A 622 23.33 12.10 1.43
N TYR A 623 24.38 11.32 1.21
CA TYR A 623 25.11 10.66 2.28
C TYR A 623 26.21 11.56 2.84
N TYR A 624 26.08 11.93 4.13
CA TYR A 624 27.00 12.83 4.80
C TYR A 624 28.44 12.30 4.78
N ARG A 625 29.38 13.14 4.32
CA ARG A 625 30.80 12.82 4.13
C ARG A 625 31.05 11.59 3.23
N ASN A 626 30.09 11.27 2.36
CA ASN A 626 30.22 10.15 1.43
C ASN A 626 29.62 10.53 0.06
N GLU A 627 30.32 11.45 -0.62
CA GLU A 627 29.92 11.94 -1.93
C GLU A 627 29.93 10.82 -2.99
N GLU A 628 30.85 9.86 -2.88
CA GLU A 628 30.92 8.68 -3.76
C GLU A 628 29.62 7.88 -3.69
N LYS A 629 29.18 7.47 -2.49
CA LYS A 629 27.90 6.76 -2.33
C LYS A 629 26.69 7.61 -2.70
N THR A 630 26.80 8.93 -2.61
CA THR A 630 25.74 9.83 -3.06
C THR A 630 25.63 9.80 -4.57
N LYS A 631 26.75 9.92 -5.29
CA LYS A 631 26.80 9.83 -6.76
C LYS A 631 26.42 8.44 -7.28
N GLU A 632 26.74 7.37 -6.55
CA GLU A 632 26.29 6.01 -6.89
C GLU A 632 24.76 5.86 -6.78
N ALA A 633 24.14 6.48 -5.79
CA ALA A 633 22.69 6.37 -5.58
C ALA A 633 21.91 7.48 -6.29
N TRP A 634 22.57 8.53 -6.75
CA TRP A 634 21.94 9.69 -7.35
C TRP A 634 22.78 10.19 -8.53
N HIS A 635 22.37 9.79 -9.72
CA HIS A 635 23.04 10.12 -10.98
C HIS A 635 22.03 10.19 -12.13
N ASP A 636 22.43 10.78 -13.25
CA ASP A 636 21.61 10.88 -14.47
C ASP A 636 20.20 11.48 -14.27
N GLY A 637 20.04 12.31 -13.24
CA GLY A 637 18.77 12.93 -12.88
C GLY A 637 17.81 12.04 -12.07
N TRP A 638 18.26 10.87 -11.63
CA TRP A 638 17.46 9.91 -10.86
C TRP A 638 18.10 9.62 -9.51
N TYR A 639 17.26 9.55 -8.47
CA TYR A 639 17.61 8.86 -7.25
C TYR A 639 17.22 7.39 -7.37
N HIS A 640 18.21 6.51 -7.26
CA HIS A 640 18.14 5.06 -7.34
C HIS A 640 17.93 4.47 -5.94
N THR A 641 16.77 3.85 -5.72
CA THR A 641 16.41 3.29 -4.40
C THR A 641 17.18 2.00 -4.09
N GLY A 642 17.62 1.26 -5.12
CA GLY A 642 18.13 -0.10 -5.02
C GLY A 642 17.06 -1.17 -4.77
N ASP A 643 15.77 -0.79 -4.78
CA ASP A 643 14.62 -1.68 -4.65
C ASP A 643 13.98 -1.94 -6.02
N THR A 644 13.59 -3.19 -6.28
CA THR A 644 12.97 -3.58 -7.55
C THR A 644 11.49 -3.89 -7.40
N ALA A 645 10.73 -3.52 -8.42
CA ALA A 645 9.30 -3.78 -8.53
C ALA A 645 8.90 -3.97 -9.99
N TRP A 646 7.66 -4.42 -10.20
CA TRP A 646 6.98 -4.32 -11.49
C TRP A 646 5.65 -3.57 -11.31
N LYS A 647 5.15 -2.99 -12.40
CA LYS A 647 3.90 -2.22 -12.44
C LYS A 647 2.83 -3.03 -13.17
N ASP A 648 1.64 -3.15 -12.59
CA ASP A 648 0.50 -3.80 -13.25
C ASP A 648 -0.28 -2.84 -14.19
N GLU A 649 -1.28 -3.37 -14.89
CA GLU A 649 -2.10 -2.63 -15.86
C GLU A 649 -2.87 -1.46 -15.23
N ASP A 650 -3.15 -1.52 -13.92
CA ASP A 650 -3.82 -0.47 -13.16
C ASP A 650 -2.83 0.54 -12.53
N GLY A 651 -1.53 0.35 -12.76
CA GLY A 651 -0.46 1.20 -12.25
C GLY A 651 -0.01 0.89 -10.82
N TYR A 652 -0.43 -0.24 -10.23
CA TYR A 652 0.02 -0.66 -8.91
C TYR A 652 1.42 -1.28 -8.96
N PHE A 653 2.23 -0.97 -7.96
CA PHE A 653 3.61 -1.41 -7.85
C PHE A 653 3.69 -2.65 -6.95
N TRP A 654 4.36 -3.67 -7.44
CA TRP A 654 4.52 -4.96 -6.79
C TRP A 654 5.99 -5.18 -6.46
N TYR A 655 6.31 -5.17 -5.16
CA TYR A 655 7.68 -5.32 -4.69
C TYR A 655 8.24 -6.70 -5.04
N VAL A 656 9.46 -6.75 -5.57
CA VAL A 656 10.15 -8.00 -5.90
C VAL A 656 11.27 -8.29 -4.91
N GLY A 657 12.06 -7.28 -4.57
CA GLY A 657 13.23 -7.42 -3.71
C GLY A 657 14.28 -6.36 -3.95
N ARG A 658 15.36 -6.41 -3.18
CA ARG A 658 16.55 -5.60 -3.45
C ARG A 658 17.28 -6.13 -4.68
N ILE A 659 17.91 -5.25 -5.45
CA ILE A 659 18.72 -5.63 -6.63
C ILE A 659 19.75 -6.71 -6.27
N ASP A 660 20.36 -6.61 -5.09
CA ASP A 660 21.40 -7.52 -4.60
C ASP A 660 20.88 -8.83 -3.97
N ASP A 661 19.57 -8.94 -3.76
CA ASP A 661 18.91 -10.13 -3.19
C ASP A 661 18.23 -11.02 -4.25
N LEU A 662 18.16 -10.59 -5.51
CA LEU A 662 17.55 -11.36 -6.60
C LEU A 662 18.32 -12.68 -6.87
N ILE A 663 17.59 -13.80 -6.86
CA ILE A 663 18.15 -15.13 -7.11
C ILE A 663 18.16 -15.39 -8.62
N LYS A 664 19.32 -15.76 -9.17
CA LYS A 664 19.49 -16.13 -10.58
C LYS A 664 19.69 -17.63 -10.72
N SER A 665 18.61 -18.37 -10.94
CA SER A 665 18.63 -19.84 -11.06
C SER A 665 18.29 -20.27 -12.47
N SER A 666 19.24 -20.86 -13.20
CA SER A 666 19.02 -21.36 -14.58
C SER A 666 18.41 -20.32 -15.55
N GLY A 667 18.83 -19.06 -15.45
CA GLY A 667 18.32 -17.96 -16.28
C GLY A 667 17.05 -17.28 -15.77
N TYR A 668 16.36 -17.85 -14.77
CA TYR A 668 15.22 -17.21 -14.12
C TYR A 668 15.69 -16.20 -13.07
N ARG A 669 15.07 -15.01 -13.07
CA ARG A 669 15.17 -14.04 -11.97
C ARG A 669 14.03 -14.31 -11.00
N ILE A 670 14.38 -14.65 -9.77
CA ILE A 670 13.43 -15.09 -8.77
C ILE A 670 13.53 -14.13 -7.58
N GLY A 671 12.41 -13.47 -7.29
CA GLY A 671 12.25 -12.64 -6.10
C GLY A 671 12.12 -13.53 -4.86
N PRO A 672 12.92 -13.33 -3.80
CA PRO A 672 12.80 -14.10 -2.56
C PRO A 672 11.42 -13.99 -1.92
N PHE A 673 10.82 -12.79 -1.97
CA PHE A 673 9.60 -12.47 -1.23
C PHE A 673 8.38 -13.28 -1.68
N GLU A 674 8.27 -13.57 -2.98
CA GLU A 674 7.16 -14.37 -3.52
C GLU A 674 7.14 -15.79 -2.90
N ILE A 675 8.32 -16.37 -2.70
CA ILE A 675 8.47 -17.71 -2.14
C ILE A 675 8.27 -17.67 -0.62
N GLU A 676 8.82 -16.65 0.05
CA GLU A 676 8.58 -16.42 1.48
C GLU A 676 7.08 -16.31 1.76
N SER A 677 6.34 -15.57 0.93
CA SER A 677 4.90 -15.36 1.11
C SER A 677 4.10 -16.67 1.09
N VAL A 678 4.37 -17.53 0.10
CA VAL A 678 3.72 -18.85 0.01
C VAL A 678 4.12 -19.77 1.15
N ILE A 679 5.38 -19.77 1.58
CA ILE A 679 5.81 -20.59 2.72
C ILE A 679 5.16 -20.12 4.02
N MET A 680 4.94 -18.81 4.17
CA MET A 680 4.32 -18.20 5.35
C MET A 680 2.82 -18.51 5.51
N GLU A 681 2.15 -19.04 4.47
CA GLU A 681 0.77 -19.56 4.57
C GLU A 681 0.66 -20.82 5.44
N LEU A 682 1.78 -21.55 5.60
CA LEU A 682 1.80 -22.78 6.38
C LEU A 682 1.71 -22.45 7.88
N PRO A 683 0.71 -22.98 8.62
CA PRO A 683 0.40 -22.54 9.99
C PRO A 683 1.52 -22.83 11.01
N TYR A 684 2.41 -23.76 10.67
CA TYR A 684 3.55 -24.13 11.50
C TYR A 684 4.83 -23.35 11.20
N VAL A 685 4.82 -22.48 10.19
CA VAL A 685 5.94 -21.57 9.89
C VAL A 685 5.79 -20.29 10.71
N LEU A 686 6.82 -19.96 11.48
CA LEU A 686 6.88 -18.72 12.25
C LEU A 686 7.54 -17.59 11.44
N GLU A 687 8.68 -17.88 10.82
CA GLU A 687 9.42 -16.96 9.94
C GLU A 687 10.10 -17.73 8.80
N CYS A 688 10.30 -17.07 7.66
CA CYS A 688 11.01 -17.63 6.52
C CYS A 688 11.94 -16.57 5.90
N ALA A 689 13.15 -16.99 5.53
CA ALA A 689 14.08 -16.22 4.72
C ALA A 689 14.48 -17.03 3.49
N VAL A 690 14.27 -16.46 2.30
CA VAL A 690 14.67 -17.07 1.04
C VAL A 690 15.94 -16.40 0.54
N THR A 691 16.93 -17.20 0.16
CA THR A 691 18.23 -16.74 -0.34
C THR A 691 18.70 -17.56 -1.54
N ALA A 692 19.63 -17.00 -2.30
CA ALA A 692 20.39 -17.73 -3.30
C ALA A 692 21.43 -18.62 -2.59
N ALA A 693 21.40 -19.92 -2.87
CA ALA A 693 22.48 -20.84 -2.52
C ALA A 693 23.24 -21.25 -3.80
N PRO A 694 24.58 -21.40 -3.76
CA PRO A 694 25.35 -21.80 -4.93
C PRO A 694 24.97 -23.21 -5.42
N ASP A 695 24.86 -23.38 -6.74
CA ASP A 695 24.59 -24.68 -7.37
C ASP A 695 25.53 -24.87 -8.59
N PRO A 696 26.27 -25.99 -8.68
CA PRO A 696 27.24 -26.23 -9.74
C PRO A 696 26.68 -26.19 -11.17
N ILE A 697 25.38 -26.46 -11.34
CA ILE A 697 24.73 -26.61 -12.64
C ILE A 697 23.89 -25.36 -12.96
N ARG A 698 23.21 -24.81 -11.94
CA ARG A 698 22.22 -23.73 -12.11
C ARG A 698 22.76 -22.34 -11.79
N GLY A 699 24.02 -22.26 -11.37
CA GLY A 699 24.66 -21.07 -10.82
C GLY A 699 24.20 -20.84 -9.38
N GLN A 700 22.91 -20.55 -9.21
CA GLN A 700 22.26 -20.46 -7.92
C GLN A 700 20.97 -21.29 -7.90
N VAL A 701 20.52 -21.67 -6.72
CA VAL A 701 19.20 -22.25 -6.46
C VAL A 701 18.53 -21.53 -5.29
N VAL A 702 17.21 -21.65 -5.25
CA VAL A 702 16.41 -21.14 -4.14
C VAL A 702 16.63 -21.98 -2.89
N LYS A 703 17.01 -21.33 -1.79
CA LYS A 703 17.05 -21.90 -0.45
C LYS A 703 16.04 -21.18 0.44
N ALA A 704 15.25 -21.93 1.19
CA ALA A 704 14.39 -21.41 2.26
C ALA A 704 14.97 -21.78 3.63
N THR A 705 15.21 -20.79 4.47
CA THR A 705 15.61 -20.95 5.87
C THR A 705 14.39 -20.63 6.74
N ILE A 706 13.94 -21.59 7.54
CA ILE A 706 12.62 -21.55 8.19
C ILE A 706 12.77 -21.69 9.70
N VAL A 707 12.04 -20.84 10.43
CA VAL A 707 11.80 -20.98 11.87
C VAL A 707 10.38 -21.49 12.05
N LEU A 708 10.22 -22.57 12.81
CA LEU A 708 8.92 -23.19 13.07
C LEU A 708 8.28 -22.60 14.34
N VAL A 709 6.96 -22.72 14.46
CA VAL A 709 6.25 -22.43 15.72
C VAL A 709 6.71 -23.38 16.83
N LYS A 710 6.64 -22.92 18.08
CA LYS A 710 7.04 -23.72 19.25
C LYS A 710 6.26 -25.04 19.30
N GLY A 711 6.98 -26.15 19.49
CA GLY A 711 6.40 -27.49 19.59
C GLY A 711 6.24 -28.24 18.28
N LYS A 712 6.54 -27.63 17.12
CA LYS A 712 6.61 -28.36 15.84
C LYS A 712 8.00 -28.97 15.64
N GLU A 713 8.04 -30.26 15.31
CA GLU A 713 9.29 -30.98 15.05
C GLU A 713 9.80 -30.80 13.62
N LYS A 714 11.14 -30.73 13.50
CA LYS A 714 11.86 -30.62 12.22
C LYS A 714 12.02 -32.03 11.63
N SER A 715 11.55 -32.26 10.40
CA SER A 715 11.74 -33.55 9.70
C SER A 715 11.97 -33.38 8.19
N ASP A 716 12.51 -34.41 7.54
CA ASP A 716 12.70 -34.40 6.08
C ASP A 716 11.36 -34.54 5.32
N GLU A 717 10.37 -35.18 5.92
CA GLU A 717 8.99 -35.20 5.42
C GLU A 717 8.42 -33.78 5.39
N LEU A 718 8.65 -32.99 6.45
CA LEU A 718 8.21 -31.60 6.53
C LEU A 718 8.91 -30.72 5.48
N LYS A 719 10.20 -30.95 5.22
CA LYS A 719 10.90 -30.26 4.10
C LYS A 719 10.22 -30.56 2.77
N LYS A 720 9.90 -31.83 2.49
CA LYS A 720 9.22 -32.24 1.25
C LYS A 720 7.81 -31.67 1.16
N GLU A 721 7.09 -31.61 2.26
CA GLU A 721 5.78 -30.97 2.36
C GLU A 721 5.86 -29.51 1.94
N ILE A 722 6.76 -28.73 2.55
CA ILE A 722 6.98 -27.31 2.21
C ILE A 722 7.38 -27.15 0.73
N GLN A 723 8.29 -27.99 0.23
CA GLN A 723 8.69 -27.96 -1.18
C GLN A 723 7.53 -28.22 -2.13
N ASN A 724 6.69 -29.21 -1.82
CA ASN A 724 5.54 -29.55 -2.64
C ASN A 724 4.43 -28.50 -2.54
N TYR A 725 4.25 -27.89 -1.37
CA TYR A 725 3.34 -26.78 -1.17
C TYR A 725 3.74 -25.61 -2.08
N VAL A 726 5.01 -25.18 -2.07
CA VAL A 726 5.47 -24.10 -2.94
C VAL A 726 5.36 -24.48 -4.43
N LYS A 727 5.66 -25.72 -4.83
CA LYS A 727 5.51 -26.17 -6.23
C LYS A 727 4.07 -26.11 -6.75
N THR A 728 3.09 -26.28 -5.87
CA THR A 728 1.67 -26.32 -6.23
C THR A 728 1.02 -24.94 -6.17
N HIS A 729 1.62 -23.98 -5.44
CA HIS A 729 1.10 -22.64 -5.23
C HIS A 729 1.95 -21.54 -5.89
N THR A 730 3.04 -21.90 -6.56
CA THR A 730 3.87 -20.98 -7.38
C THR A 730 4.27 -21.65 -8.69
N ALA A 731 4.86 -20.88 -9.61
CA ALA A 731 5.49 -21.46 -10.79
C ALA A 731 6.57 -22.49 -10.38
N PRO A 732 6.56 -23.74 -10.91
CA PRO A 732 7.38 -24.83 -10.38
C PRO A 732 8.90 -24.61 -10.39
N TYR A 733 9.42 -23.59 -11.07
CA TYR A 733 10.84 -23.26 -11.04
C TYR A 733 11.25 -22.43 -9.81
N LYS A 734 10.28 -21.86 -9.06
CA LYS A 734 10.52 -21.00 -7.89
C LYS A 734 10.65 -21.77 -6.58
N TYR A 735 10.29 -23.05 -6.54
CA TYR A 735 10.31 -23.83 -5.28
C TYR A 735 11.70 -23.87 -4.64
N PRO A 736 11.79 -23.88 -3.29
CA PRO A 736 13.05 -23.99 -2.59
C PRO A 736 13.65 -25.38 -2.80
N ARG A 737 14.77 -25.47 -3.52
CA ARG A 737 15.50 -26.73 -3.69
C ARG A 737 16.18 -27.16 -2.38
N ILE A 738 16.45 -26.19 -1.51
CA ILE A 738 17.03 -26.41 -0.18
C ILE A 738 16.06 -25.84 0.86
N VAL A 739 15.73 -26.64 1.88
CA VAL A 739 14.98 -26.20 3.07
C VAL A 739 15.84 -26.48 4.30
N GLU A 740 16.19 -25.44 5.05
CA GLU A 740 16.96 -25.50 6.28
C GLU A 740 16.11 -24.97 7.44
N PHE A 741 16.08 -25.70 8.55
CA PHE A 741 15.37 -25.26 9.75
C PHE A 741 16.36 -24.64 10.75
N MET A 742 16.05 -23.45 11.23
CA MET A 742 16.81 -22.77 12.28
C MET A 742 15.91 -22.48 13.48
N ASP A 743 16.52 -22.24 14.64
CA ASP A 743 15.80 -21.80 15.83
C ASP A 743 15.50 -20.29 15.75
N GLU A 744 16.35 -19.52 15.08
CA GLU A 744 16.16 -18.10 14.79
C GLU A 744 16.84 -17.70 13.46
N LEU A 745 16.35 -16.64 12.82
CA LEU A 745 16.98 -16.04 11.64
C LEU A 745 17.93 -14.91 12.05
N PRO A 746 19.08 -14.74 11.37
CA PRO A 746 19.95 -13.59 11.63
C PRO A 746 19.23 -12.31 11.26
N LYS A 747 19.19 -11.35 12.17
CA LYS A 747 18.49 -10.07 12.01
C LYS A 747 19.41 -8.90 12.30
N THR A 748 19.14 -7.78 11.65
CA THR A 748 19.70 -6.50 12.05
C THR A 748 19.17 -6.12 13.42
N ILE A 749 19.77 -5.10 14.02
CA ILE A 749 19.27 -4.46 15.23
C ILE A 749 17.81 -3.96 15.07
N SER A 750 17.37 -3.66 13.83
CA SER A 750 15.97 -3.32 13.49
C SER A 750 15.03 -4.51 13.38
N GLY A 751 15.51 -5.75 13.56
CA GLY A 751 14.72 -6.95 13.34
C GLY A 751 14.57 -7.36 11.86
N LYS A 752 15.23 -6.68 10.92
CA LYS A 752 15.21 -7.06 9.50
C LYS A 752 16.11 -8.26 9.26
N ILE A 753 15.64 -9.27 8.55
CA ILE A 753 16.43 -10.47 8.21
C ILE A 753 17.70 -10.08 7.42
N ARG A 754 18.87 -10.53 7.87
CA ARG A 754 20.16 -10.32 7.19
C ARG A 754 20.43 -11.44 6.18
N ARG A 755 19.80 -11.35 5.01
CA ARG A 755 19.97 -12.33 3.91
C ARG A 755 21.43 -12.49 3.44
N VAL A 756 22.22 -11.42 3.49
CA VAL A 756 23.66 -11.44 3.17
C VAL A 756 24.42 -12.42 4.07
N GLU A 757 24.10 -12.46 5.37
CA GLU A 757 24.76 -13.34 6.32
C GLU A 757 24.43 -14.82 6.04
N LEU A 758 23.15 -15.10 5.77
CA LEU A 758 22.71 -16.43 5.32
C LEU A 758 23.45 -16.86 4.05
N ARG A 759 23.55 -15.98 3.04
CA ARG A 759 24.30 -16.26 1.80
C ARG A 759 25.79 -16.48 2.02
N ASN A 760 26.42 -15.67 2.86
CA ASN A 760 27.85 -15.79 3.16
C ASN A 760 28.16 -17.11 3.86
N ASN A 761 27.31 -17.51 4.81
CA ASN A 761 27.45 -18.82 5.46
C ASN A 761 27.35 -19.97 4.46
N ASP A 762 26.46 -19.87 3.47
CA ASP A 762 26.34 -20.89 2.41
C ASP A 762 27.53 -20.89 1.45
N ASN A 763 28.09 -19.71 1.13
CA ASN A 763 29.29 -19.60 0.30
C ASN A 763 30.56 -20.11 1.01
N ASN A 764 30.59 -20.03 2.35
CA ASN A 764 31.70 -20.49 3.19
C ASN A 764 31.62 -21.99 3.52
N LYS A 765 30.48 -22.66 3.28
CA LYS A 765 30.31 -24.13 3.44
C LYS A 765 30.90 -24.94 2.26
N LYS A 766 31.85 -24.37 1.52
CA LYS A 766 32.54 -25.02 0.39
C LYS A 766 33.63 -25.98 0.83
#